data_AF-A0A6G0KZ24-F1
#
_entry.id   AF-A0A6G0KZ24-F1
#
_cell.length_a   1.000
_cell.length_b   1.000
_cell.length_c   1.000
_cell.angle_alpha   90.00
_cell.angle_beta   90.00
_cell.angle_gamma   90.00
#
_symmetry.space_group_name_H-M   'P 1'
#
loop_
_entity.id
_entity.type
_entity.pdbx_description
1 polymer ?
#
loop_
_entity_poly.entity_id
_entity_poly.type
_entity_poly.pdbx_seq_one_letter_code
_entity_poly.pdbx_strand_id
1 'polypeptide(L)'
;MESHLYEGVDATDFYDKLENVLSTQTSAFKVNIALGYELVSKTDPDDTRYFYPNLANTYVFNKPVAINSKADIRKKVISEIRSMELADKLNYPSSGYKLKAITAFKIFVYHRDHALGDSDAVIPKIIRENKHVVKFPKTNNKCVFHCIAWHTFQSAKKDPRRIQAQVKEPFKRYCSFKGVKYTLSLFRSFKPIDLLQLDEVEDCFQLGLNVYSMDVATGNVECIRRSDKGYESMDILSHENHALYIKSIDMLQSKYQCPKCEMIFVSGERLKNHKKNQCELVNIESFPAEPTIYKPAPNAIRSLLAKYSIKDANQYIDHFIVYDFEAILKPTATQHGENTVFTNEHIPVSVSVADSLTEEVRCFVNDDPKMLLTDMFKYIGDVSLKIQQYNVDKYKSLLQKIINAHGLTGMEVPGVKLGKKYKMADVESWIKEGKYDSFFHFHSSLGFGKQRSDYGRLKQQIDQVPVFGFNSGRYDINLIKSDLFAIIGTDNIKSVIKNPSYMCIATSNMKMLDISNYVPAGTSYDKYLTTYLGGCKCDDKIRCVCGLGKGLFPYEYITAFNVLNQTTIPPKSAFDSKLRGTSISDDEYERVKFIWGYYEMKSIKDLLVWYNNLDVVPFIKAIKAQRELFMRFDLDMFADGVSLPGLSEKVMYQTCFNNLQYPDKAPANAFQFPLHRMGGYKSQDAKAKREFGMTLAHLNTLLQKQKYLCGLCYCPLAVDTASADRINNKLGHIDGNVLVSCIKCNTARKDMSLKGFRYKKLLEFNSDRLVYSIDKEEKDIYAKMKANIAGGPSIIFNRYAKRNETKIRGGKLCKKIIGYDANALYLRALGNEMPCGRLTTIEAYHGIVEDIVSDNIFGFLECDIHTPEHFKDYFSEMTPIFKNTLIDCADESVIGHHMYKYNEARKQSRAKPARKLIGSYFGEKILIYAPLLKWYLSHGLEITKTYSFIKANSHKAFAPFMEAVSNARREGDVDKSKAMIAEMMKLVGNSAFGRSGMDMSKHKEIKYESNDKAIKNKIEHFTFHGLEELNDSCDITMKKRRLNNKNPIHLSIAIYQLAKLRMLQFYYDCIDYYFDRSDFQYQEMDTDSGYIAFSCENPFKECIKSELRNHFDEHKYEWFPRDYNAEVAKFDRRTPGLFKEEWRGDAMVSLSSKNYICYLPDEENKVKVSAKGVQQGRGRNVDVLNPDGFETVVRDRITLRGTNKGFRLSKETKSIITYTQTKTALNYYYDKRQVLDDGILTIALNI
;
A
#
# COMPACT_ATOMS: atom_id res chain seq x y z
N MET A 1 21.33 -29.61 2.70
CA MET A 1 19.85 -29.74 2.75
C MET A 1 19.50 -31.01 1.99
N GLU A 2 18.63 -31.82 2.55
CA GLU A 2 18.16 -33.09 2.01
C GLU A 2 16.63 -33.08 2.02
N SER A 3 15.97 -33.73 1.05
CA SER A 3 14.52 -33.83 1.05
C SER A 3 14.05 -35.22 0.65
N HIS A 4 13.08 -35.73 1.39
CA HIS A 4 12.51 -37.06 1.20
C HIS A 4 10.99 -36.96 1.03
N LEU A 5 10.46 -37.58 -0.02
CA LEU A 5 9.02 -37.67 -0.28
C LEU A 5 8.56 -39.11 -0.04
N TYR A 6 7.50 -39.26 0.74
CA TYR A 6 6.84 -40.54 1.00
C TYR A 6 5.37 -40.41 0.63
N GLU A 7 4.91 -41.24 -0.29
CA GLU A 7 3.53 -41.27 -0.81
C GLU A 7 2.90 -42.65 -0.57
N GLY A 8 1.56 -42.70 -0.48
CA GLY A 8 0.82 -43.95 -0.27
C GLY A 8 1.10 -44.60 1.08
N VAL A 9 1.36 -43.80 2.11
CA VAL A 9 1.61 -44.27 3.48
C VAL A 9 0.26 -44.57 4.13
N ASP A 10 0.12 -45.76 4.72
CA ASP A 10 -1.06 -46.10 5.51
C ASP A 10 -1.21 -45.13 6.70
N ALA A 11 -2.44 -44.72 6.98
CA ALA A 11 -2.76 -43.80 8.05
C ALA A 11 -2.33 -44.35 9.43
N THR A 12 -2.36 -45.66 9.64
CA THR A 12 -1.92 -46.29 10.90
C THR A 12 -0.42 -46.22 11.09
N ASP A 13 0.34 -46.20 9.99
CA ASP A 13 1.80 -46.31 9.98
C ASP A 13 2.49 -44.96 9.77
N PHE A 14 1.72 -43.90 9.46
CA PHE A 14 2.23 -42.57 9.15
C PHE A 14 3.17 -42.04 10.23
N TYR A 15 2.72 -42.05 11.49
CA TYR A 15 3.49 -41.48 12.61
C TYR A 15 4.75 -42.29 12.90
N ASP A 16 4.66 -43.62 12.84
CA ASP A 16 5.80 -44.50 13.08
C ASP A 16 6.85 -44.36 11.97
N LYS A 17 6.42 -44.26 10.71
CA LYS A 17 7.31 -44.05 9.56
C LYS A 17 7.97 -42.67 9.62
N LEU A 18 7.23 -41.62 9.95
CA LEU A 18 7.77 -40.28 10.13
C LEU A 18 8.77 -40.21 11.29
N GLU A 19 8.43 -40.82 12.43
CA GLU A 19 9.31 -40.87 13.60
C GLU A 19 10.59 -41.66 13.30
N ASN A 20 10.50 -42.79 12.60
CA ASN A 20 11.65 -43.59 12.20
C ASN A 20 12.61 -42.82 11.27
N VAL A 21 12.09 -42.10 10.28
CA VAL A 21 12.93 -41.30 9.37
C VAL A 21 13.66 -40.17 10.10
N LEU A 22 13.02 -39.55 11.09
CA LEU A 22 13.63 -38.46 11.86
C LEU A 22 14.57 -38.96 12.97
N SER A 23 14.29 -40.12 13.57
CA SER A 23 15.07 -40.68 14.68
C SER A 23 16.34 -41.41 14.25
N THR A 24 16.43 -41.79 12.97
CA THR A 24 17.62 -42.41 12.36
C THR A 24 18.73 -41.42 12.02
N GLN A 25 18.47 -40.11 12.14
CA GLN A 25 19.50 -39.09 11.95
C GLN A 25 20.57 -39.19 13.04
N THR A 26 21.85 -39.06 12.67
CA THR A 26 22.99 -39.25 13.58
C THR A 26 23.54 -37.95 14.19
N SER A 27 23.04 -36.80 13.75
CA SER A 27 23.49 -35.45 14.14
C SER A 27 22.31 -34.49 14.19
N ALA A 28 22.38 -33.43 15.00
CA ALA A 28 21.30 -32.44 15.11
C ALA A 28 20.99 -31.75 13.77
N PHE A 29 19.71 -31.43 13.53
CA PHE A 29 19.23 -30.92 12.25
C PHE A 29 18.08 -29.92 12.44
N LYS A 30 17.72 -29.18 11.38
CA LYS A 30 16.38 -28.57 11.30
C LYS A 30 15.52 -29.35 10.33
N VAL A 31 14.21 -29.37 10.57
CA VAL A 31 13.25 -30.04 9.72
C VAL A 31 12.10 -29.11 9.34
N ASN A 32 11.66 -29.17 8.10
CA ASN A 32 10.33 -28.75 7.72
C ASN A 32 9.58 -29.92 7.06
N ILE A 33 8.25 -29.92 7.18
CA ILE A 33 7.42 -31.00 6.67
C ILE A 33 6.27 -30.37 5.89
N ALA A 34 5.95 -30.95 4.73
CA ALA A 34 4.69 -30.74 4.04
C ALA A 34 3.87 -32.02 4.08
N LEU A 35 2.57 -31.92 4.37
CA LEU A 35 1.66 -33.06 4.45
C LEU A 35 0.90 -33.22 3.15
N GLY A 36 0.70 -34.48 2.75
CA GLY A 36 -0.30 -34.87 1.77
C GLY A 36 -1.42 -35.63 2.44
N TYR A 37 -2.65 -35.28 2.12
CA TYR A 37 -3.83 -35.81 2.81
C TYR A 37 -5.02 -35.97 1.87
N GLU A 38 -5.80 -37.01 2.12
CA GLU A 38 -7.09 -37.25 1.50
C GLU A 38 -8.19 -36.61 2.34
N LEU A 39 -9.12 -35.98 1.65
CA LEU A 39 -10.38 -35.50 2.20
C LEU A 39 -11.51 -36.35 1.63
N VAL A 40 -12.60 -36.48 2.38
CA VAL A 40 -13.86 -37.05 1.91
C VAL A 40 -14.95 -36.00 2.10
N SER A 41 -15.89 -35.93 1.16
CA SER A 41 -17.04 -35.04 1.31
C SER A 41 -17.86 -35.43 2.55
N LYS A 42 -18.44 -34.43 3.22
CA LYS A 42 -19.36 -34.66 4.35
C LYS A 42 -20.71 -35.20 3.89
N THR A 43 -21.05 -35.01 2.61
CA THR A 43 -22.36 -35.37 2.03
C THR A 43 -22.29 -36.55 1.06
N ASP A 44 -21.11 -36.84 0.50
CA ASP A 44 -20.88 -37.94 -0.45
C ASP A 44 -19.62 -38.73 -0.06
N PRO A 45 -19.75 -39.97 0.44
CA PRO A 45 -18.61 -40.79 0.85
C PRO A 45 -17.64 -41.15 -0.29
N ASP A 46 -18.09 -41.11 -1.55
CA ASP A 46 -17.30 -41.50 -2.73
C ASP A 46 -16.49 -40.33 -3.32
N ASP A 47 -16.84 -39.08 -2.99
CA ASP A 47 -16.08 -37.88 -3.38
C ASP A 47 -14.88 -37.65 -2.46
N THR A 48 -13.73 -38.16 -2.91
CA THR A 48 -12.44 -38.00 -2.24
C THR A 48 -11.51 -37.04 -2.97
N ARG A 49 -10.73 -36.26 -2.21
CA ARG A 49 -9.76 -35.30 -2.77
C ARG A 49 -8.41 -35.43 -2.10
N TYR A 50 -7.38 -35.58 -2.91
CA TYR A 50 -6.00 -35.63 -2.43
C TYR A 50 -5.32 -34.27 -2.55
N PHE A 51 -4.68 -33.83 -1.48
CA PHE A 51 -3.81 -32.65 -1.44
C PHE A 51 -2.36 -33.08 -1.41
N TYR A 52 -1.57 -32.59 -2.36
CA TYR A 52 -0.16 -32.97 -2.50
C TYR A 52 0.74 -32.22 -1.49
N PRO A 53 1.77 -32.85 -0.89
CA PRO A 53 2.69 -32.22 0.04
C PRO A 53 3.53 -31.10 -0.62
N ASN A 54 3.21 -29.83 -0.32
CA ASN A 54 3.92 -28.65 -0.80
C ASN A 54 4.06 -27.58 0.29
N LEU A 55 5.30 -27.10 0.54
CA LEU A 55 5.59 -26.08 1.55
C LEU A 55 4.90 -24.72 1.32
N ALA A 56 4.33 -24.45 0.14
CA ALA A 56 3.54 -23.25 -0.09
C ALA A 56 2.15 -23.30 0.55
N ASN A 57 1.54 -24.50 0.64
CA ASN A 57 0.12 -24.65 0.92
C ASN A 57 -0.22 -25.69 2.00
N THR A 58 0.60 -26.72 2.18
CA THR A 58 0.39 -27.84 3.12
C THR A 58 1.56 -28.05 4.07
N TYR A 59 2.33 -26.99 4.34
CA TYR A 59 3.40 -27.04 5.33
C TYR A 59 2.82 -27.28 6.74
N VAL A 60 3.56 -28.04 7.55
CA VAL A 60 3.30 -28.19 8.99
C VAL A 60 3.83 -26.97 9.73
N PHE A 61 5.06 -26.55 9.42
CA PHE A 61 5.71 -25.45 10.11
C PHE A 61 5.90 -24.24 9.20
N ASN A 62 5.47 -23.08 9.68
CA ASN A 62 5.72 -21.79 9.03
C ASN A 62 7.24 -21.46 8.91
N LYS A 63 8.09 -22.14 9.69
CA LYS A 63 9.57 -22.05 9.70
C LYS A 63 10.18 -23.43 9.98
N PRO A 64 11.35 -23.82 9.42
CA PRO A 64 12.02 -25.06 9.80
C PRO A 64 12.33 -25.12 11.30
N VAL A 65 11.97 -26.23 11.94
CA VAL A 65 12.07 -26.46 13.38
C VAL A 65 13.39 -27.17 13.70
N ALA A 66 14.13 -26.70 14.71
CA ALA A 66 15.35 -27.37 15.15
C ALA A 66 15.06 -28.59 16.03
N ILE A 67 15.70 -29.71 15.68
CA ILE A 67 15.68 -30.99 16.39
C ILE A 67 17.07 -31.19 17.01
N ASN A 68 17.16 -31.02 18.33
CA ASN A 68 18.41 -31.10 19.08
C ASN A 68 18.40 -32.24 20.12
N SER A 69 17.28 -32.97 20.24
CA SER A 69 17.11 -34.22 20.99
C SER A 69 16.07 -35.11 20.28
N LYS A 70 16.04 -36.41 20.57
CA LYS A 70 15.02 -37.33 20.03
C LYS A 70 13.61 -36.95 20.51
N ALA A 71 13.50 -36.42 21.72
CA ALA A 71 12.22 -35.96 22.25
C ALA A 71 11.61 -34.77 21.48
N ASP A 72 12.45 -33.93 20.84
CA ASP A 72 11.98 -32.84 19.99
C ASP A 72 11.14 -33.34 18.81
N ILE A 73 11.39 -34.55 18.32
CA ILE A 73 10.60 -35.16 17.25
C ILE A 73 9.15 -35.33 17.71
N ARG A 74 8.94 -35.94 18.87
CA ARG A 74 7.57 -36.11 19.40
C ARG A 74 6.93 -34.78 19.81
N LYS A 75 7.69 -33.92 20.50
CA LYS A 75 7.18 -32.68 21.11
C LYS A 75 6.92 -31.55 20.13
N LYS A 76 7.82 -31.36 19.16
CA LYS A 76 7.75 -30.25 18.22
C LYS A 76 7.16 -30.67 16.89
N VAL A 77 7.41 -31.93 16.48
CA VAL A 77 7.00 -32.40 15.15
C VAL A 77 5.67 -33.16 15.19
N ILE A 78 5.64 -34.30 15.88
CA ILE A 78 4.45 -35.16 15.91
C ILE A 78 3.28 -34.47 16.62
N SER A 79 3.54 -33.80 17.75
CA SER A 79 2.48 -33.09 18.48
C SER A 79 1.81 -31.98 17.65
N GLU A 80 2.55 -31.28 16.79
CA GLU A 80 1.98 -30.24 15.94
C GLU A 80 1.07 -30.87 14.88
N ILE A 81 1.54 -31.93 14.21
CA ILE A 81 0.74 -32.64 13.20
C ILE A 81 -0.55 -33.21 13.83
N ARG A 82 -0.45 -33.83 15.01
CA ARG A 82 -1.62 -34.31 15.76
C ARG A 82 -2.57 -33.17 16.15
N SER A 83 -2.05 -32.01 16.56
CA SER A 83 -2.88 -30.86 16.88
C SER A 83 -3.60 -30.31 15.64
N MET A 84 -2.92 -30.31 14.49
CA MET A 84 -3.51 -29.87 13.22
C MET A 84 -4.63 -30.80 12.76
N GLU A 85 -4.45 -32.12 12.96
CA GLU A 85 -5.45 -33.15 12.68
C GLU A 85 -6.68 -33.02 13.59
N LEU A 86 -6.48 -32.94 14.92
CA LEU A 86 -7.57 -32.87 15.89
C LEU A 86 -8.36 -31.55 15.88
N ALA A 87 -7.69 -30.43 15.56
CA ALA A 87 -8.31 -29.11 15.57
C ALA A 87 -8.77 -28.64 14.18
N ASP A 88 -8.74 -29.52 13.18
CA ASP A 88 -9.11 -29.24 11.80
C ASP A 88 -8.43 -27.99 11.20
N LYS A 89 -7.15 -27.79 11.54
CA LYS A 89 -6.35 -26.62 11.14
C LYS A 89 -5.62 -26.81 9.82
N LEU A 90 -5.79 -27.96 9.18
CA LEU A 90 -5.25 -28.20 7.85
C LEU A 90 -5.97 -27.28 6.84
N ASN A 91 -5.22 -26.79 5.86
CA ASN A 91 -5.69 -25.75 4.95
C ASN A 91 -6.59 -26.33 3.85
N TYR A 92 -7.82 -26.67 4.21
CA TYR A 92 -8.85 -27.17 3.30
C TYR A 92 -10.25 -26.63 3.67
N PRO A 93 -11.21 -26.62 2.73
CA PRO A 93 -12.56 -26.10 3.00
C PRO A 93 -13.35 -27.05 3.92
N SER A 94 -13.25 -26.82 5.22
CA SER A 94 -13.86 -27.65 6.29
C SER A 94 -15.40 -27.61 6.32
N SER A 95 -16.05 -26.72 5.56
CA SER A 95 -17.52 -26.67 5.44
C SER A 95 -18.10 -27.84 4.63
N GLY A 96 -17.43 -28.29 3.57
CA GLY A 96 -17.93 -29.35 2.68
C GLY A 96 -17.16 -30.67 2.74
N TYR A 97 -15.92 -30.65 3.23
CA TYR A 97 -15.07 -31.83 3.29
C TYR A 97 -14.59 -32.04 4.72
N LYS A 98 -14.26 -33.28 5.07
CA LYS A 98 -13.54 -33.64 6.29
C LYS A 98 -12.28 -34.40 5.91
N LEU A 99 -11.23 -34.27 6.72
CA LEU A 99 -10.03 -35.07 6.59
C LEU A 99 -10.41 -36.56 6.66
N LYS A 100 -10.02 -37.32 5.65
CA LYS A 100 -10.17 -38.78 5.61
C LYS A 100 -8.93 -39.44 6.21
N ALA A 101 -7.75 -39.07 5.72
CA ALA A 101 -6.47 -39.58 6.23
C ALA A 101 -5.30 -38.71 5.75
N ILE A 102 -4.20 -38.68 6.51
CA ILE A 102 -2.91 -38.19 6.03
C ILE A 102 -2.18 -39.38 5.42
N THR A 103 -1.96 -39.36 4.10
CA THR A 103 -1.44 -40.50 3.33
C THR A 103 -0.08 -40.24 2.69
N ALA A 104 0.47 -39.03 2.86
CA ALA A 104 1.80 -38.69 2.36
C ALA A 104 2.48 -37.59 3.17
N PHE A 105 3.80 -37.49 3.07
CA PHE A 105 4.56 -36.37 3.61
C PHE A 105 5.87 -36.16 2.86
N LYS A 106 6.31 -34.90 2.81
CA LYS A 106 7.64 -34.52 2.32
C LYS A 106 8.44 -33.86 3.43
N ILE A 107 9.58 -34.45 3.79
CA ILE A 107 10.51 -33.95 4.80
C ILE A 107 11.62 -33.15 4.12
N PHE A 108 11.99 -32.02 4.71
CA PHE A 108 13.16 -31.22 4.35
C PHE A 108 14.09 -31.16 5.55
N VAL A 109 15.24 -31.85 5.48
CA VAL A 109 16.26 -31.91 6.55
C VAL A 109 17.41 -30.97 6.22
N TYR A 110 17.73 -30.12 7.18
CA TYR A 110 18.85 -29.19 7.13
C TYR A 110 19.87 -29.62 8.18
N HIS A 111 20.86 -30.40 7.75
CA HIS A 111 21.95 -30.88 8.59
C HIS A 111 22.69 -29.71 9.26
N ARG A 112 23.09 -29.90 10.52
CA ARG A 112 23.89 -28.94 11.30
C ARG A 112 25.12 -29.66 11.82
N ASP A 113 26.27 -28.99 11.80
CA ASP A 113 27.47 -29.49 12.46
C ASP A 113 27.56 -28.84 13.85
N HIS A 114 27.23 -29.61 14.90
CA HIS A 114 27.24 -29.14 16.29
C HIS A 114 27.79 -30.18 17.27
N ALA A 115 28.87 -30.87 16.86
CA ALA A 115 29.55 -31.84 17.70
C ALA A 115 30.45 -31.17 18.75
N LEU A 116 30.31 -31.53 20.02
CA LEU A 116 31.07 -30.99 21.13
C LEU A 116 32.35 -31.79 21.36
N GLY A 117 33.50 -31.20 21.04
CA GLY A 117 34.84 -31.77 21.15
C GLY A 117 35.92 -30.73 21.47
N ASP A 118 37.17 -31.05 21.15
CA ASP A 118 38.24 -30.05 21.10
C ASP A 118 38.22 -29.44 19.71
N SER A 119 38.09 -28.12 19.64
CA SER A 119 38.30 -27.32 18.45
C SER A 119 39.57 -26.47 18.62
N ASP A 120 40.22 -26.09 17.53
CA ASP A 120 41.36 -25.15 17.54
C ASP A 120 40.93 -23.70 17.87
N ALA A 121 39.66 -23.52 18.26
CA ALA A 121 39.01 -22.26 18.59
C ALA A 121 39.63 -21.58 19.82
N VAL A 122 40.01 -20.31 19.67
CA VAL A 122 40.46 -19.48 20.79
C VAL A 122 39.25 -18.98 21.57
N ILE A 123 39.01 -19.54 22.76
CA ILE A 123 37.91 -19.07 23.64
C ILE A 123 38.04 -17.55 23.90
N PRO A 124 37.05 -16.74 23.46
CA PRO A 124 37.11 -15.29 23.51
C PRO A 124 37.19 -14.74 24.93
N LYS A 125 37.78 -13.54 25.07
CA LYS A 125 37.98 -12.85 26.36
C LYS A 125 36.70 -12.79 27.20
N ILE A 126 35.56 -12.50 26.57
CA ILE A 126 34.24 -12.38 27.23
C ILE A 126 33.75 -13.68 27.89
N ILE A 127 34.10 -14.84 27.33
CA ILE A 127 33.79 -16.16 27.91
C ILE A 127 34.89 -16.55 28.89
N ARG A 128 36.16 -16.34 28.51
CA ARG A 128 37.35 -16.74 29.28
C ARG A 128 37.43 -16.06 30.66
N GLU A 129 37.03 -14.80 30.76
CA GLU A 129 37.07 -14.02 32.00
C GLU A 129 35.75 -14.06 32.78
N ASN A 130 34.73 -14.79 32.29
CA ASN A 130 33.45 -14.90 32.96
C ASN A 130 33.53 -15.89 34.13
N LYS A 131 33.44 -15.38 35.37
CA LYS A 131 33.51 -16.18 36.61
C LYS A 131 32.43 -17.25 36.75
N HIS A 132 31.34 -17.16 35.97
CA HIS A 132 30.21 -18.08 35.95
C HIS A 132 30.36 -19.20 34.91
N VAL A 133 31.46 -19.22 34.14
CA VAL A 133 31.80 -20.31 33.21
C VAL A 133 33.10 -20.97 33.68
N VAL A 134 33.17 -22.28 33.61
CA VAL A 134 34.38 -23.06 33.89
C VAL A 134 34.92 -23.64 32.58
N LYS A 135 36.18 -23.32 32.27
CA LYS A 135 36.92 -23.85 31.14
C LYS A 135 37.84 -24.99 31.58
N PHE A 136 37.93 -26.01 30.75
CA PHE A 136 38.86 -27.14 30.92
C PHE A 136 39.96 -27.08 29.85
N PRO A 137 41.26 -27.13 30.22
CA PRO A 137 42.34 -27.17 29.24
C PRO A 137 42.55 -28.59 28.67
N LYS A 138 42.76 -28.71 27.34
CA LYS A 138 43.16 -29.95 26.63
C LYS A 138 42.23 -31.15 26.90
N THR A 139 40.97 -31.07 26.45
CA THR A 139 39.97 -32.10 26.77
C THR A 139 40.03 -33.33 25.86
N ASN A 140 40.80 -33.25 24.77
CA ASN A 140 40.95 -34.24 23.69
C ASN A 140 39.60 -34.82 23.25
N ASN A 141 38.67 -33.98 22.80
CA ASN A 141 37.29 -34.32 22.41
C ASN A 141 36.36 -34.82 23.53
N LYS A 142 36.73 -34.66 24.80
CA LYS A 142 35.93 -35.14 25.95
C LYS A 142 35.37 -34.00 26.79
N CYS A 143 35.18 -32.83 26.22
CA CYS A 143 34.74 -31.62 26.92
C CYS A 143 33.40 -31.84 27.68
N VAL A 144 32.48 -32.62 27.11
CA VAL A 144 31.22 -33.03 27.79
C VAL A 144 31.50 -33.87 29.05
N PHE A 145 32.40 -34.87 28.97
CA PHE A 145 32.78 -35.68 30.14
C PHE A 145 33.53 -34.88 31.20
N HIS A 146 34.26 -33.83 30.82
CA HIS A 146 34.86 -32.90 31.78
C HIS A 146 33.79 -32.09 32.52
N CYS A 147 32.74 -31.64 31.83
CA CYS A 147 31.60 -31.00 32.47
C CYS A 147 30.90 -31.96 33.46
N ILE A 148 30.67 -33.21 33.05
CA ILE A 148 30.05 -34.24 33.90
C ILE A 148 30.90 -34.54 35.13
N ALA A 149 32.21 -34.78 34.95
CA ALA A 149 33.13 -35.00 36.07
C ALA A 149 33.15 -33.80 37.02
N TRP A 150 33.16 -32.58 36.49
CA TRP A 150 33.12 -31.37 37.30
C TRP A 150 31.83 -31.23 38.12
N HIS A 151 30.70 -31.57 37.53
CA HIS A 151 29.39 -31.50 38.17
C HIS A 151 29.26 -32.52 39.29
N THR A 152 29.59 -33.79 39.03
CA THR A 152 29.37 -34.91 39.96
C THR A 152 30.45 -35.03 41.04
N PHE A 153 31.65 -34.48 40.83
CA PHE A 153 32.73 -34.58 41.81
C PHE A 153 32.45 -33.71 43.04
N GLN A 154 32.30 -34.30 44.22
CA GLN A 154 32.07 -33.58 45.48
C GLN A 154 33.39 -33.39 46.25
N SER A 155 34.02 -32.22 46.09
CA SER A 155 35.20 -31.82 46.86
C SER A 155 35.14 -30.31 47.15
N ALA A 156 35.54 -29.91 48.36
CA ALA A 156 35.58 -28.50 48.78
C ALA A 156 36.61 -27.65 48.01
N LYS A 157 37.55 -28.27 47.27
CA LYS A 157 38.57 -27.60 46.44
C LYS A 157 38.57 -28.14 45.00
N LYS A 158 37.53 -27.81 44.21
CA LYS A 158 37.48 -28.15 42.78
C LYS A 158 38.47 -27.27 41.98
N ASP A 159 39.44 -27.87 41.29
CA ASP A 159 40.39 -27.19 40.39
C ASP A 159 40.21 -27.71 38.94
N PRO A 160 39.84 -26.86 37.96
CA PRO A 160 39.62 -27.29 36.58
C PRO A 160 40.86 -27.89 35.90
N ARG A 161 42.07 -27.60 36.39
CA ARG A 161 43.32 -28.18 35.87
C ARG A 161 43.58 -29.60 36.40
N ARG A 162 42.97 -29.96 37.52
CA ARG A 162 43.16 -31.27 38.18
C ARG A 162 42.04 -32.26 37.90
N ILE A 163 40.91 -31.81 37.32
CA ILE A 163 39.72 -32.63 37.03
C ILE A 163 39.96 -33.72 35.96
N GLN A 164 41.02 -33.60 35.16
CA GLN A 164 41.32 -34.51 34.05
C GLN A 164 41.53 -35.96 34.50
N ALA A 165 42.09 -36.18 35.71
CA ALA A 165 42.30 -37.52 36.25
C ALA A 165 40.96 -38.24 36.55
N GLN A 166 39.92 -37.47 36.87
CA GLN A 166 38.59 -37.94 37.24
C GLN A 166 37.69 -38.17 36.04
N VAL A 167 38.06 -37.73 34.83
CA VAL A 167 37.29 -37.92 33.58
C VAL A 167 37.28 -39.38 33.12
N LYS A 168 38.28 -40.18 33.52
CA LYS A 168 38.35 -41.61 33.16
C LYS A 168 37.17 -42.41 33.72
N GLU A 169 36.71 -42.08 34.92
CA GLU A 169 35.60 -42.80 35.57
C GLU A 169 34.24 -42.61 34.88
N PRO A 170 33.77 -41.38 34.57
CA PRO A 170 32.57 -41.22 33.77
C PRO A 170 32.74 -41.81 32.37
N PHE A 171 33.93 -41.72 31.75
CA PHE A 171 34.14 -42.35 30.45
C PHE A 171 34.05 -43.88 30.49
N LYS A 172 34.64 -44.55 31.49
CA LYS A 172 34.49 -46.00 31.69
C LYS A 172 33.02 -46.39 31.86
N ARG A 173 32.26 -45.61 32.65
CA ARG A 173 30.82 -45.80 32.84
C ARG A 173 30.07 -45.70 31.51
N TYR A 174 30.42 -44.72 30.67
CA TYR A 174 29.85 -44.59 29.33
C TYR A 174 30.21 -45.77 28.41
N CYS A 175 31.46 -46.26 28.43
CA CYS A 175 31.86 -47.45 27.70
C CYS A 175 31.04 -48.68 28.12
N SER A 176 30.89 -48.91 29.43
CA SER A 176 30.06 -50.00 29.98
C SER A 176 28.60 -49.87 29.55
N PHE A 177 28.02 -48.66 29.58
CA PHE A 177 26.66 -48.40 29.12
C PHE A 177 26.47 -48.72 27.63
N LYS A 178 27.46 -48.39 26.79
CA LYS A 178 27.45 -48.71 25.35
C LYS A 178 27.77 -50.17 25.03
N GLY A 179 28.05 -51.01 26.04
CA GLY A 179 28.46 -52.41 25.84
C GLY A 179 29.87 -52.56 25.23
N VAL A 180 30.71 -51.52 25.32
CA VAL A 180 32.07 -51.50 24.74
C VAL A 180 33.12 -51.62 25.84
N LYS A 181 34.12 -52.49 25.67
CA LYS A 181 35.23 -52.63 26.63
C LYS A 181 36.13 -51.39 26.59
N TYR A 182 36.31 -50.76 27.75
CA TYR A 182 37.24 -49.63 27.90
C TYR A 182 38.68 -50.04 27.53
N THR A 183 39.33 -49.25 26.68
CA THR A 183 40.77 -49.33 26.41
C THR A 183 41.39 -47.93 26.40
N LEU A 184 42.70 -47.84 26.67
CA LEU A 184 43.41 -46.57 26.64
C LEU A 184 43.46 -45.98 25.21
N SER A 185 43.46 -46.83 24.18
CA SER A 185 43.38 -46.43 22.78
C SER A 185 42.03 -45.79 22.44
N LEU A 186 40.92 -46.42 22.87
CA LEU A 186 39.57 -45.86 22.71
C LEU A 186 39.40 -44.55 23.47
N PHE A 187 39.93 -44.45 24.69
CA PHE A 187 39.96 -43.19 25.41
C PHE A 187 40.73 -42.13 24.63
N ARG A 188 41.92 -42.41 24.09
CA ARG A 188 42.71 -41.41 23.35
C ARG A 188 42.06 -40.96 22.03
N SER A 189 41.41 -41.88 21.31
CA SER A 189 40.85 -41.65 19.96
C SER A 189 39.36 -41.29 19.93
N PHE A 190 38.74 -41.02 21.09
CA PHE A 190 37.30 -40.73 21.17
C PHE A 190 36.89 -39.50 20.33
N LYS A 191 35.76 -39.62 19.63
CA LYS A 191 35.22 -38.57 18.76
C LYS A 191 34.37 -37.56 19.55
N PRO A 192 34.20 -36.32 19.06
CA PRO A 192 33.26 -35.34 19.61
C PRO A 192 31.83 -35.89 19.73
N ILE A 193 31.06 -35.40 20.70
CA ILE A 193 29.67 -35.82 20.96
C ILE A 193 28.70 -34.79 20.35
N ASP A 194 27.86 -35.22 19.41
CA ASP A 194 26.80 -34.38 18.85
C ASP A 194 25.67 -34.14 19.87
N LEU A 195 24.96 -33.00 19.74
CA LEU A 195 23.82 -32.67 20.59
C LEU A 195 22.76 -33.78 20.64
N LEU A 196 22.53 -34.48 19.53
CA LEU A 196 21.54 -35.56 19.46
C LEU A 196 21.99 -36.81 20.23
N GLN A 197 23.31 -36.99 20.39
CA GLN A 197 23.90 -38.09 21.16
C GLN A 197 23.88 -37.83 22.68
N LEU A 198 23.57 -36.60 23.10
CA LEU A 198 23.49 -36.26 24.53
C LEU A 198 22.35 -37.00 25.23
N ASP A 199 21.28 -37.39 24.53
CA ASP A 199 20.18 -38.18 25.13
C ASP A 199 20.71 -39.48 25.79
N GLU A 200 21.63 -40.18 25.11
CA GLU A 200 22.24 -41.40 25.62
C GLU A 200 23.22 -41.13 26.78
N VAL A 201 23.85 -39.95 26.75
CA VAL A 201 24.72 -39.49 27.85
C VAL A 201 23.86 -39.19 29.08
N GLU A 202 22.73 -38.50 28.92
CA GLU A 202 21.79 -38.22 30.01
C GLU A 202 21.30 -39.51 30.66
N ASP A 203 20.94 -40.53 29.87
CA ASP A 203 20.50 -41.83 30.37
C ASP A 203 21.64 -42.59 31.08
N CYS A 204 22.85 -42.58 30.52
CA CYS A 204 24.02 -43.21 31.15
C CYS A 204 24.33 -42.64 32.54
N PHE A 205 24.22 -41.33 32.71
CA PHE A 205 24.60 -40.63 33.95
C PHE A 205 23.43 -40.29 34.87
N GLN A 206 22.18 -40.45 34.42
CA GLN A 206 20.98 -39.97 35.12
C GLN A 206 21.06 -38.47 35.43
N LEU A 207 21.45 -37.68 34.42
CA LEU A 207 21.68 -36.23 34.52
C LEU A 207 21.12 -35.52 33.31
N GLY A 208 20.32 -34.46 33.47
CA GLY A 208 19.79 -33.67 32.36
C GLY A 208 20.79 -32.62 31.86
N LEU A 209 21.06 -32.56 30.57
CA LEU A 209 22.07 -31.70 29.96
C LEU A 209 21.47 -30.54 29.17
N ASN A 210 21.41 -29.34 29.76
CA ASN A 210 21.03 -28.15 29.01
C ASN A 210 22.25 -27.59 28.29
N VAL A 211 22.15 -27.29 27.00
CA VAL A 211 23.24 -26.68 26.21
C VAL A 211 22.82 -25.28 25.77
N TYR A 212 23.68 -24.32 26.02
CA TYR A 212 23.55 -22.92 25.66
C TYR A 212 24.65 -22.53 24.68
N SER A 213 24.47 -21.47 23.90
CA SER A 213 25.53 -20.86 23.09
C SER A 213 25.61 -19.36 23.33
N MET A 214 26.81 -18.75 23.18
CA MET A 214 27.01 -17.32 23.35
C MET A 214 27.49 -16.63 22.07
N ASP A 215 26.77 -15.61 21.59
CA ASP A 215 27.28 -14.70 20.56
C ASP A 215 28.33 -13.78 21.18
N VAL A 216 29.59 -13.94 20.76
CA VAL A 216 30.78 -13.28 21.32
C VAL A 216 30.72 -11.76 21.17
N ALA A 217 30.19 -11.26 20.05
CA ALA A 217 30.15 -9.83 19.75
C ALA A 217 29.13 -9.08 20.61
N THR A 218 28.06 -9.77 21.04
CA THR A 218 26.94 -9.15 21.75
C THR A 218 26.80 -9.62 23.19
N GLY A 219 27.45 -10.73 23.58
CA GLY A 219 27.23 -11.43 24.84
C GLY A 219 25.83 -12.06 24.97
N ASN A 220 25.10 -12.28 23.86
CA ASN A 220 23.79 -12.98 23.92
C ASN A 220 24.02 -14.43 24.28
N VAL A 221 23.20 -15.01 25.17
CA VAL A 221 23.25 -16.43 25.50
C VAL A 221 21.90 -17.07 25.19
N GLU A 222 21.89 -18.09 24.35
CA GLU A 222 20.70 -18.79 23.88
C GLU A 222 20.72 -20.24 24.34
N CYS A 223 19.58 -20.79 24.79
CA CYS A 223 19.45 -22.22 25.09
C CYS A 223 19.22 -22.97 23.78
N ILE A 224 20.21 -23.71 23.32
CA ILE A 224 20.17 -24.46 22.05
C ILE A 224 19.69 -25.91 22.25
N ARG A 225 19.77 -26.47 23.46
CA ARG A 225 19.20 -27.77 23.83
C ARG A 225 18.75 -27.72 25.29
N ARG A 226 17.56 -28.24 25.58
CA ARG A 226 17.05 -28.39 26.95
C ARG A 226 16.75 -29.86 27.21
N SER A 227 17.22 -30.37 28.34
CA SER A 227 16.89 -31.73 28.76
C SER A 227 15.41 -31.83 29.11
N ASP A 228 14.82 -32.99 28.82
CA ASP A 228 13.46 -33.31 29.23
C ASP A 228 13.37 -34.52 30.16
N LYS A 229 14.51 -35.07 30.54
CA LYS A 229 14.60 -36.11 31.54
C LYS A 229 14.35 -35.48 32.91
N GLY A 230 13.60 -36.16 33.79
CA GLY A 230 13.32 -35.72 35.17
C GLY A 230 14.53 -35.79 36.12
N TYR A 231 15.74 -35.74 35.57
CA TYR A 231 17.00 -35.81 36.30
C TYR A 231 17.43 -34.43 36.79
N GLU A 232 18.39 -34.41 37.72
CA GLU A 232 19.10 -33.18 38.08
C GLU A 232 19.75 -32.56 36.82
N SER A 233 19.66 -31.25 36.64
CA SER A 233 20.11 -30.58 35.43
C SER A 233 21.49 -29.95 35.56
N MET A 234 22.33 -30.15 34.54
CA MET A 234 23.60 -29.45 34.33
C MET A 234 23.53 -28.56 33.10
N ASP A 235 24.03 -27.33 33.23
CA ASP A 235 24.10 -26.35 32.15
C ASP A 235 25.51 -26.31 31.51
N ILE A 236 25.57 -26.43 30.19
CA ILE A 236 26.79 -26.38 29.36
C ILE A 236 26.72 -25.19 28.42
N LEU A 237 27.82 -24.45 28.26
CA LEU A 237 28.01 -23.45 27.20
C LEU A 237 28.81 -24.05 26.05
N SER A 238 28.20 -24.17 24.87
CA SER A 238 28.81 -24.50 23.59
C SER A 238 29.36 -23.25 22.91
N HIS A 239 30.66 -23.25 22.62
CA HIS A 239 31.32 -22.22 21.83
C HIS A 239 32.27 -22.87 20.83
N GLU A 240 32.07 -22.62 19.53
CA GLU A 240 32.85 -23.21 18.44
C GLU A 240 33.10 -24.71 18.64
N ASN A 241 32.03 -25.48 18.85
CA ASN A 241 32.09 -26.93 19.03
C ASN A 241 32.87 -27.38 20.28
N HIS A 242 33.06 -26.52 21.29
CA HIS A 242 33.66 -26.87 22.58
C HIS A 242 32.70 -26.65 23.75
N ALA A 243 32.62 -27.61 24.68
CA ALA A 243 31.76 -27.55 25.85
C ALA A 243 32.46 -26.95 27.08
N LEU A 244 31.80 -25.98 27.71
CA LEU A 244 32.22 -25.30 28.95
C LEU A 244 31.12 -25.47 30.01
N TYR A 245 31.49 -25.57 31.29
CA TYR A 245 30.50 -25.76 32.35
C TYR A 245 29.94 -24.40 32.83
N ILE A 246 28.61 -24.27 32.95
CA ILE A 246 27.95 -23.05 33.46
C ILE A 246 27.62 -23.24 34.95
N LYS A 247 28.06 -22.30 35.79
CA LYS A 247 27.74 -22.28 37.24
C LYS A 247 26.36 -21.68 37.54
N SER A 248 25.94 -20.69 36.77
CA SER A 248 24.65 -20.00 36.92
C SER A 248 24.27 -19.34 35.60
N ILE A 249 23.14 -19.77 35.02
CA ILE A 249 22.65 -19.25 33.74
C ILE A 249 22.17 -17.80 33.87
N ASP A 250 21.43 -17.46 34.92
CA ASP A 250 20.86 -16.11 35.11
C ASP A 250 21.93 -15.02 35.14
N MET A 251 23.08 -15.32 35.75
CA MET A 251 24.23 -14.42 35.83
C MET A 251 25.04 -14.38 34.52
N LEU A 252 24.90 -15.39 33.67
CA LEU A 252 25.60 -15.50 32.38
C LEU A 252 24.86 -14.74 31.25
N GLN A 253 23.52 -14.69 31.25
CA GLN A 253 22.76 -14.23 30.09
C GLN A 253 22.75 -12.71 29.88
N SER A 254 22.80 -11.87 30.93
CA SER A 254 22.71 -10.40 30.84
C SER A 254 21.62 -9.84 29.88
N LYS A 255 20.64 -10.67 29.52
CA LYS A 255 19.65 -10.44 28.46
C LYS A 255 18.36 -11.14 28.81
N TYR A 256 17.26 -10.53 28.40
CA TYR A 256 15.95 -10.75 28.98
C TYR A 256 15.01 -11.17 27.87
N GLN A 257 14.65 -12.44 27.81
CA GLN A 257 13.69 -12.96 26.84
C GLN A 257 12.26 -12.64 27.29
N CYS A 258 11.41 -12.22 26.36
CA CYS A 258 9.99 -12.10 26.65
C CYS A 258 9.37 -13.51 26.72
N PRO A 259 8.75 -13.90 27.84
CA PRO A 259 8.14 -15.23 27.97
C PRO A 259 6.87 -15.40 27.12
N LYS A 260 6.41 -14.33 26.45
CA LYS A 260 5.19 -14.31 25.63
C LYS A 260 5.49 -14.39 24.13
N CYS A 261 6.34 -13.49 23.63
CA CYS A 261 6.69 -13.43 22.20
C CYS A 261 8.12 -13.87 21.89
N GLU A 262 8.84 -14.38 22.89
CA GLU A 262 10.20 -14.91 22.77
C GLU A 262 11.28 -13.92 22.33
N MET A 263 10.96 -12.64 22.08
CA MET A 263 11.95 -11.62 21.74
C MET A 263 12.98 -11.39 22.86
N ILE A 264 14.25 -11.31 22.47
CA ILE A 264 15.39 -11.13 23.38
C ILE A 264 15.74 -9.65 23.50
N PHE A 265 15.80 -9.14 24.74
CA PHE A 265 16.12 -7.76 25.04
C PHE A 265 17.49 -7.63 25.70
N VAL A 266 18.26 -6.66 25.23
CA VAL A 266 19.59 -6.32 25.78
C VAL A 266 19.55 -5.72 27.19
N SER A 267 18.37 -5.49 27.76
CA SER A 267 18.20 -5.09 29.17
C SER A 267 16.78 -5.39 29.67
N GLY A 268 16.64 -5.58 31.00
CA GLY A 268 15.37 -5.90 31.64
C GLY A 268 14.36 -4.75 31.52
N GLU A 269 14.86 -3.53 31.37
CA GLU A 269 14.05 -2.34 31.11
C GLU A 269 13.45 -2.33 29.70
N ARG A 270 14.21 -2.74 28.68
CA ARG A 270 13.65 -2.90 27.32
C ARG A 270 12.63 -4.02 27.27
N LEU A 271 12.82 -5.11 28.02
CA LEU A 271 11.81 -6.15 28.18
C LEU A 271 10.54 -5.61 28.88
N LYS A 272 10.69 -4.88 29.99
CA LYS A 272 9.55 -4.24 30.68
C LYS A 272 8.79 -3.29 29.76
N ASN A 273 9.50 -2.45 29.00
CA ASN A 273 8.90 -1.54 28.02
C ASN A 273 8.22 -2.29 26.88
N HIS A 274 8.78 -3.42 26.43
CA HIS A 274 8.15 -4.27 25.43
C HIS A 274 6.87 -4.94 25.96
N LYS A 275 6.89 -5.50 27.18
CA LYS A 275 5.71 -6.09 27.83
C LYS A 275 4.58 -5.07 28.01
N LYS A 276 4.91 -3.81 28.32
CA LYS A 276 3.95 -2.69 28.41
C LYS A 276 3.30 -2.33 27.06
N ASN A 277 3.94 -2.61 25.92
CA ASN A 277 3.50 -2.21 24.58
C ASN A 277 2.75 -3.33 23.82
N GLN A 278 1.94 -4.13 24.51
CA GLN A 278 1.09 -5.18 23.91
C GLN A 278 1.89 -6.13 22.99
N CYS A 279 2.82 -6.89 23.56
CA CYS A 279 3.76 -7.75 22.83
C CYS A 279 3.13 -8.83 21.94
N GLU A 280 1.91 -9.24 22.25
CA GLU A 280 1.10 -10.24 21.51
C GLU A 280 0.61 -9.68 20.16
N LEU A 281 0.47 -8.36 20.03
CA LEU A 281 -0.14 -7.73 18.87
C LEU A 281 0.89 -7.51 17.76
N VAL A 282 0.68 -8.19 16.63
CA VAL A 282 1.46 -7.99 15.39
C VAL A 282 1.35 -6.54 14.91
N ASN A 283 0.15 -5.96 15.04
CA ASN A 283 -0.16 -4.58 14.68
C ASN A 283 -0.74 -3.85 15.90
N ILE A 284 -0.12 -2.74 16.28
CA ILE A 284 -0.58 -1.79 17.28
C ILE A 284 -1.28 -0.68 16.51
N GLU A 285 -2.60 -0.66 16.58
CA GLU A 285 -3.39 0.45 16.04
C GLU A 285 -3.26 1.67 16.95
N SER A 286 -3.13 2.84 16.32
CA SER A 286 -3.07 4.12 17.01
C SER A 286 -3.96 5.12 16.29
N PHE A 287 -4.70 5.84 17.11
CA PHE A 287 -5.62 6.90 16.71
C PHE A 287 -5.17 8.21 17.36
N PRO A 288 -5.53 9.38 16.81
CA PRO A 288 -5.39 10.66 17.50
C PRO A 288 -5.88 10.57 18.95
N ALA A 289 -5.12 11.13 19.89
CA ALA A 289 -5.47 11.06 21.30
C ALA A 289 -6.70 11.90 21.65
N GLU A 290 -6.91 13.01 20.92
CA GLU A 290 -8.02 13.95 21.11
C GLU A 290 -8.72 14.18 19.76
N PRO A 291 -9.99 14.65 19.78
CA PRO A 291 -10.74 14.98 18.57
C PRO A 291 -9.97 15.99 17.72
N THR A 292 -9.56 15.57 16.53
CA THR A 292 -8.65 16.35 15.69
C THR A 292 -9.26 16.58 14.31
N ILE A 293 -9.41 17.85 13.90
CA ILE A 293 -9.74 18.21 12.52
C ILE A 293 -8.69 17.62 11.59
N TYR A 294 -9.12 16.80 10.64
CA TYR A 294 -8.20 16.17 9.70
C TYR A 294 -7.59 17.20 8.77
N LYS A 295 -6.25 17.18 8.67
CA LYS A 295 -5.48 18.03 7.76
C LYS A 295 -4.38 17.21 7.11
N PRO A 296 -4.27 17.27 5.77
CA PRO A 296 -3.08 16.75 5.10
C PRO A 296 -1.82 17.44 5.62
N ALA A 297 -0.70 16.71 5.63
CA ALA A 297 0.56 17.25 6.12
C ALA A 297 1.03 18.42 5.24
N PRO A 298 1.37 19.59 5.82
CA PRO A 298 1.86 20.72 5.05
C PRO A 298 3.27 20.43 4.51
N ASN A 299 3.66 21.17 3.48
CA ASN A 299 5.03 21.15 2.97
C ASN A 299 6.01 21.55 4.09
N ALA A 300 7.04 20.72 4.29
CA ALA A 300 8.00 20.90 5.38
C ALA A 300 8.84 22.17 5.21
N ILE A 301 9.31 22.45 3.99
CA ILE A 301 10.10 23.65 3.65
C ILE A 301 9.23 24.89 3.84
N ARG A 302 7.99 24.89 3.30
CA ARG A 302 7.03 26.00 3.50
C ARG A 302 6.81 26.32 4.98
N SER A 303 6.66 25.27 5.80
CA SER A 303 6.47 25.42 7.25
C SER A 303 7.68 26.05 7.94
N LEU A 304 8.90 25.70 7.51
CA LEU A 304 10.14 26.27 8.03
C LEU A 304 10.34 27.72 7.57
N LEU A 305 10.11 28.02 6.28
CA LEU A 305 10.17 29.38 5.74
C LEU A 305 9.26 30.33 6.53
N ALA A 306 8.01 29.90 6.79
CA ALA A 306 7.07 30.66 7.61
C ALA A 306 7.54 30.80 9.07
N LYS A 307 8.04 29.72 9.68
CA LYS A 307 8.53 29.71 11.07
C LYS A 307 9.67 30.71 11.30
N TYR A 308 10.60 30.84 10.34
CA TYR A 308 11.78 31.72 10.44
C TYR A 308 11.63 33.04 9.68
N SER A 309 10.43 33.33 9.13
CA SER A 309 10.14 34.55 8.38
C SER A 309 11.16 34.80 7.26
N ILE A 310 11.37 33.80 6.41
CA ILE A 310 12.20 33.85 5.20
C ILE A 310 11.30 34.23 4.03
N LYS A 311 11.74 35.17 3.18
CA LYS A 311 10.95 35.71 2.05
C LYS A 311 11.67 35.63 0.70
N ASP A 312 12.98 35.48 0.72
CA ASP A 312 13.92 35.36 -0.40
C ASP A 312 13.97 33.93 -0.99
N ALA A 313 13.29 32.97 -0.39
CA ALA A 313 13.16 31.60 -0.88
C ALA A 313 11.70 31.12 -0.87
N ASN A 314 11.37 30.23 -1.81
CA ASN A 314 10.08 29.54 -1.90
C ASN A 314 10.24 28.06 -1.54
N GLN A 315 9.13 27.31 -1.42
CA GLN A 315 9.14 25.91 -0.96
C GLN A 315 9.52 24.86 -2.01
N TYR A 316 9.83 25.26 -3.25
CA TYR A 316 9.95 24.35 -4.38
C TYR A 316 11.37 23.79 -4.55
N ILE A 317 11.49 22.52 -4.96
CA ILE A 317 12.77 21.91 -5.33
C ILE A 317 12.94 22.02 -6.84
N ASP A 318 13.78 22.93 -7.33
CA ASP A 318 13.73 23.38 -8.73
C ASP A 318 14.27 22.36 -9.72
N HIS A 319 15.28 21.57 -9.34
CA HIS A 319 15.96 20.65 -10.24
C HIS A 319 15.79 19.18 -9.81
N PHE A 320 15.83 18.32 -10.82
CA PHE A 320 15.63 16.87 -10.80
C PHE A 320 16.40 16.22 -11.96
N ILE A 321 16.53 14.90 -11.89
CA ILE A 321 17.17 14.03 -12.90
C ILE A 321 16.09 13.12 -13.50
N VAL A 322 16.23 12.77 -14.78
CA VAL A 322 15.41 11.76 -15.46
C VAL A 322 16.29 10.64 -16.03
N TYR A 323 15.74 9.44 -16.17
CA TYR A 323 16.41 8.32 -16.81
C TYR A 323 15.43 7.41 -17.57
N ASP A 324 15.96 6.65 -18.51
CA ASP A 324 15.25 5.60 -19.26
C ASP A 324 16.21 4.47 -19.65
N PHE A 325 15.77 3.22 -19.52
CA PHE A 325 16.58 2.02 -19.79
C PHE A 325 16.12 1.31 -21.05
N GLU A 326 17.08 0.72 -21.76
CA GLU A 326 16.78 -0.27 -22.79
C GLU A 326 17.40 -1.64 -22.51
N ALA A 327 16.79 -2.67 -23.09
CA ALA A 327 17.12 -4.06 -22.82
C ALA A 327 17.31 -4.89 -24.10
N ILE A 328 18.26 -5.81 -24.03
CA ILE A 328 18.38 -6.94 -24.95
C ILE A 328 17.26 -7.94 -24.64
N LEU A 329 16.58 -8.45 -25.68
CA LEU A 329 15.54 -9.47 -25.56
C LEU A 329 16.10 -10.86 -25.87
N LYS A 330 16.81 -11.45 -24.91
CA LYS A 330 17.43 -12.77 -25.05
C LYS A 330 16.36 -13.86 -25.17
N PRO A 331 16.26 -14.62 -26.28
CA PRO A 331 15.26 -15.67 -26.43
C PRO A 331 15.45 -16.82 -25.42
N THR A 332 14.35 -17.34 -24.88
CA THR A 332 14.37 -18.47 -23.90
C THR A 332 13.39 -19.60 -24.23
N ALA A 333 12.21 -19.28 -24.78
CA ALA A 333 11.17 -20.22 -25.19
C ALA A 333 10.82 -21.31 -24.15
N THR A 334 10.75 -20.95 -22.86
CA THR A 334 10.50 -21.89 -21.75
C THR A 334 9.01 -22.03 -21.45
N GLN A 335 8.48 -23.26 -21.42
CA GLN A 335 7.10 -23.54 -21.00
C GLN A 335 6.94 -23.40 -19.47
N HIS A 336 5.94 -22.66 -19.03
CA HIS A 336 5.62 -22.45 -17.61
C HIS A 336 4.17 -22.82 -17.30
N GLY A 337 3.99 -24.00 -16.69
CA GLY A 337 2.67 -24.62 -16.54
C GLY A 337 2.03 -24.96 -17.89
N GLU A 338 0.72 -25.20 -17.91
CA GLU A 338 0.04 -25.64 -19.14
C GLU A 338 -0.20 -24.50 -20.15
N ASN A 339 -0.34 -23.26 -19.67
CA ASN A 339 -0.95 -22.18 -20.45
C ASN A 339 -0.04 -20.95 -20.66
N THR A 340 1.20 -20.96 -20.17
CA THR A 340 2.10 -19.79 -20.26
C THR A 340 3.44 -20.19 -20.85
N VAL A 341 3.94 -19.40 -21.81
CA VAL A 341 5.26 -19.55 -22.43
C VAL A 341 6.07 -18.29 -22.14
N PHE A 342 7.29 -18.45 -21.63
CA PHE A 342 8.27 -17.37 -21.54
C PHE A 342 9.07 -17.35 -22.83
N THR A 343 9.04 -16.21 -23.51
CA THR A 343 9.59 -16.07 -24.87
C THR A 343 10.98 -15.44 -24.85
N ASN A 344 11.16 -14.38 -24.06
CA ASN A 344 12.42 -13.66 -23.94
C ASN A 344 12.69 -13.28 -22.49
N GLU A 345 13.96 -13.29 -22.11
CA GLU A 345 14.50 -12.67 -20.90
C GLU A 345 15.09 -11.29 -21.27
N HIS A 346 14.83 -10.29 -20.43
CA HIS A 346 15.27 -8.93 -20.67
C HIS A 346 16.55 -8.66 -19.88
N ILE A 347 17.59 -8.21 -20.57
CA ILE A 347 18.89 -7.87 -19.96
C ILE A 347 19.14 -6.38 -20.22
N PRO A 348 19.33 -5.53 -19.19
CA PRO A 348 19.59 -4.11 -19.41
C PRO A 348 20.89 -3.94 -20.21
N VAL A 349 20.87 -3.06 -21.21
CA VAL A 349 22.01 -2.82 -22.12
C VAL A 349 22.39 -1.35 -22.24
N SER A 350 21.44 -0.45 -22.08
CA SER A 350 21.71 0.98 -22.04
C SER A 350 20.84 1.72 -21.05
N VAL A 351 21.32 2.88 -20.64
CA VAL A 351 20.55 3.86 -19.88
C VAL A 351 20.93 5.26 -20.31
N SER A 352 19.93 6.06 -20.64
CA SER A 352 20.08 7.49 -20.84
C SER A 352 19.71 8.22 -19.57
N VAL A 353 20.53 9.20 -19.17
CA VAL A 353 20.29 10.06 -18.00
C VAL A 353 20.42 11.50 -18.44
N ALA A 354 19.45 12.33 -18.05
CA ALA A 354 19.49 13.78 -18.27
C ALA A 354 19.08 14.53 -17.00
N ASP A 355 19.56 15.75 -16.83
CA ASP A 355 19.23 16.57 -15.66
C ASP A 355 18.69 17.94 -16.03
N SER A 356 17.84 18.48 -15.17
CA SER A 356 17.15 19.75 -15.43
C SER A 356 17.94 21.00 -15.04
N LEU A 357 19.15 20.87 -14.48
CA LEU A 357 20.03 21.98 -14.12
C LEU A 357 20.97 22.33 -15.29
N THR A 358 21.63 21.32 -15.87
CA THR A 358 22.55 21.48 -17.00
C THR A 358 21.90 21.21 -18.35
N GLU A 359 20.80 20.45 -18.37
CA GLU A 359 20.15 19.92 -19.58
C GLU A 359 21.07 19.02 -20.44
N GLU A 360 22.20 18.57 -19.88
CA GLU A 360 23.08 17.58 -20.51
C GLU A 360 22.44 16.19 -20.47
N VAL A 361 22.59 15.45 -21.57
CA VAL A 361 22.17 14.06 -21.70
C VAL A 361 23.39 13.16 -21.86
N ARG A 362 23.39 12.03 -21.15
CA ARG A 362 24.43 11.02 -21.25
C ARG A 362 23.80 9.63 -21.35
N CYS A 363 24.13 8.92 -22.43
CA CYS A 363 23.76 7.52 -22.62
C CYS A 363 24.95 6.62 -22.31
N PHE A 364 24.74 5.64 -21.44
CA PHE A 364 25.68 4.56 -21.16
C PHE A 364 25.22 3.30 -21.88
N VAL A 365 26.16 2.56 -22.48
CA VAL A 365 25.88 1.28 -23.15
C VAL A 365 26.96 0.28 -22.71
N ASN A 366 26.55 -0.81 -22.08
CA ASN A 366 27.46 -1.80 -21.51
C ASN A 366 26.82 -3.19 -21.56
N ASP A 367 27.61 -4.24 -21.79
CA ASP A 367 27.17 -5.63 -21.82
C ASP A 367 27.09 -6.25 -20.42
N ASP A 368 27.78 -5.67 -19.43
CA ASP A 368 27.66 -5.99 -18.01
C ASP A 368 26.66 -5.04 -17.31
N PRO A 369 25.48 -5.54 -16.88
CA PRO A 369 24.49 -4.78 -16.12
C PRO A 369 25.06 -4.07 -14.87
N LYS A 370 26.01 -4.69 -14.17
CA LYS A 370 26.57 -4.13 -12.94
C LYS A 370 27.46 -2.94 -13.24
N MET A 371 28.25 -3.00 -14.31
CA MET A 371 29.04 -1.86 -14.78
C MET A 371 28.17 -0.75 -15.35
N LEU A 372 27.12 -1.08 -16.13
CA LEU A 372 26.13 -0.11 -16.62
C LEU A 372 25.54 0.73 -15.48
N LEU A 373 25.10 0.04 -14.42
CA LEU A 373 24.52 0.68 -13.25
C LEU A 373 25.54 1.46 -12.42
N THR A 374 26.77 0.96 -12.31
CA THR A 374 27.85 1.68 -11.62
C THR A 374 28.15 3.02 -12.30
N ASP A 375 28.25 3.02 -13.63
CA ASP A 375 28.47 4.24 -14.42
C ASP A 375 27.30 5.23 -14.29
N MET A 376 26.06 4.72 -14.37
CA MET A 376 24.84 5.52 -14.17
C MET A 376 24.83 6.20 -12.79
N PHE A 377 25.00 5.44 -11.71
CA PHE A 377 24.88 5.97 -10.35
C PHE A 377 26.08 6.86 -9.96
N LYS A 378 27.25 6.64 -10.56
CA LYS A 378 28.38 7.58 -10.45
C LYS A 378 28.01 8.94 -11.06
N TYR A 379 27.51 8.95 -12.29
CA TYR A 379 27.08 10.18 -12.96
C TYR A 379 25.93 10.87 -12.22
N ILE A 380 24.93 10.13 -11.77
CA ILE A 380 23.84 10.67 -10.93
C ILE A 380 24.40 11.28 -9.64
N GLY A 381 25.39 10.66 -9.01
CA GLY A 381 26.07 11.20 -7.83
C GLY A 381 26.71 12.56 -8.10
N ASP A 382 27.48 12.67 -9.18
CA ASP A 382 28.17 13.90 -9.58
C ASP A 382 27.19 15.04 -9.89
N VAL A 383 26.13 14.76 -10.65
CA VAL A 383 25.06 15.72 -10.95
C VAL A 383 24.28 16.09 -9.69
N SER A 384 24.01 15.12 -8.82
CA SER A 384 23.29 15.36 -7.56
C SER A 384 24.04 16.35 -6.68
N LEU A 385 25.38 16.29 -6.61
CA LEU A 385 26.19 17.27 -5.87
C LEU A 385 26.00 18.70 -6.39
N LYS A 386 25.92 18.89 -7.72
CA LYS A 386 25.65 20.21 -8.34
C LYS A 386 24.27 20.73 -7.97
N ILE A 387 23.24 19.87 -8.01
CA ILE A 387 21.86 20.23 -7.63
C ILE A 387 21.77 20.53 -6.12
N GLN A 388 22.46 19.77 -5.29
CA GLN A 388 22.53 20.00 -3.84
C GLN A 388 23.18 21.34 -3.51
N GLN A 389 24.28 21.69 -4.18
CA GLN A 389 24.92 23.00 -4.05
C GLN A 389 23.92 24.12 -4.35
N TYR A 390 23.23 24.03 -5.49
CA TYR A 390 22.18 24.98 -5.85
C TYR A 390 21.09 25.09 -4.77
N ASN A 391 20.60 23.96 -4.25
CA ASN A 391 19.58 23.96 -3.20
C ASN A 391 20.10 24.59 -1.90
N VAL A 392 21.33 24.29 -1.48
CA VAL A 392 21.93 24.87 -0.28
C VAL A 392 22.06 26.39 -0.42
N ASP A 393 22.44 26.88 -1.60
CA ASP A 393 22.51 28.32 -1.87
C ASP A 393 21.13 28.96 -1.86
N LYS A 394 20.13 28.34 -2.50
CA LYS A 394 18.72 28.79 -2.48
C LYS A 394 18.18 28.92 -1.05
N TYR A 395 18.51 27.99 -0.16
CA TYR A 395 18.01 27.95 1.22
C TYR A 395 19.01 28.47 2.26
N LYS A 396 20.08 29.14 1.84
CA LYS A 396 21.19 29.58 2.71
C LYS A 396 20.73 30.46 3.86
N SER A 397 19.88 31.45 3.59
CA SER A 397 19.34 32.37 4.60
C SER A 397 18.53 31.63 5.69
N LEU A 398 17.73 30.63 5.30
CA LEU A 398 16.98 29.77 6.22
C LEU A 398 17.94 28.91 7.07
N LEU A 399 18.92 28.25 6.45
CA LEU A 399 19.91 27.42 7.14
C LEU A 399 20.67 28.24 8.20
N GLN A 400 21.15 29.43 7.84
CA GLN A 400 21.85 30.34 8.75
C GLN A 400 20.96 30.79 9.93
N LYS A 401 19.69 31.14 9.67
CA LYS A 401 18.73 31.49 10.75
C LYS A 401 18.48 30.32 11.69
N ILE A 402 18.37 29.09 11.18
CA ILE A 402 18.19 27.90 12.01
C ILE A 402 19.40 27.68 12.92
N ILE A 403 20.62 27.77 12.38
CA ILE A 403 21.88 27.64 13.15
C ILE A 403 21.94 28.72 14.22
N ASN A 404 21.66 29.98 13.88
CA ASN A 404 21.69 31.08 14.84
C ASN A 404 20.64 30.92 15.95
N ALA A 405 19.44 30.45 15.62
CA ALA A 405 18.39 30.22 16.60
C ALA A 405 18.72 29.06 17.57
N HIS A 406 19.16 27.91 17.06
CA HIS A 406 19.21 26.67 17.86
C HIS A 406 20.62 26.18 18.18
N GLY A 407 21.61 26.61 17.40
CA GLY A 407 22.96 26.05 17.35
C GLY A 407 23.00 24.63 16.76
N LEU A 408 24.18 24.20 16.34
CA LEU A 408 24.49 22.81 16.00
C LEU A 408 25.23 22.15 17.16
N THR A 409 24.98 20.88 17.40
CA THR A 409 25.64 20.10 18.46
C THR A 409 26.90 19.42 17.90
N GLY A 410 27.86 19.12 18.77
CA GLY A 410 29.03 18.32 18.37
C GLY A 410 28.72 16.88 17.92
N MET A 411 27.47 16.41 18.06
CA MET A 411 27.04 15.15 17.43
C MET A 411 26.65 15.32 15.95
N GLU A 412 26.25 16.54 15.56
CA GLU A 412 25.83 16.87 14.19
C GLU A 412 27.01 17.29 13.31
N VAL A 413 28.04 17.87 13.93
CA VAL A 413 29.26 18.33 13.27
C VAL A 413 30.40 17.35 13.57
N PRO A 414 30.97 16.65 12.57
CA PRO A 414 32.10 15.77 12.80
C PRO A 414 33.35 16.51 13.31
N GLY A 415 34.09 15.90 14.23
CA GLY A 415 35.42 16.39 14.66
C GLY A 415 35.41 17.68 15.49
N VAL A 416 34.32 18.00 16.20
CA VAL A 416 34.26 19.12 17.16
C VAL A 416 33.93 18.63 18.57
N LYS A 417 34.13 19.49 19.57
CA LYS A 417 33.89 19.14 20.99
C LYS A 417 32.42 18.81 21.25
N LEU A 418 32.17 17.64 21.84
CA LEU A 418 30.86 17.24 22.31
C LEU A 418 30.39 18.14 23.45
N GLY A 419 29.08 18.36 23.57
CA GLY A 419 28.46 19.16 24.64
C GLY A 419 28.42 20.68 24.42
N LYS A 420 29.16 21.23 23.42
CA LYS A 420 29.03 22.63 22.98
C LYS A 420 27.96 22.76 21.89
N LYS A 421 27.24 23.89 21.88
CA LYS A 421 26.43 24.34 20.73
C LYS A 421 27.19 25.37 19.92
N TYR A 422 27.25 25.17 18.61
CA TYR A 422 27.96 25.99 17.64
C TYR A 422 26.98 26.89 16.88
N LYS A 423 27.31 28.16 16.75
CA LYS A 423 26.53 29.18 16.05
C LYS A 423 27.16 29.48 14.68
N MET A 424 26.52 30.34 13.89
CA MET A 424 27.02 30.67 12.55
C MET A 424 28.41 31.31 12.59
N ALA A 425 28.73 32.10 13.63
CA ALA A 425 30.06 32.66 13.83
C ALA A 425 31.16 31.58 13.98
N ASP A 426 30.88 30.45 14.65
CA ASP A 426 31.83 29.33 14.72
C ASP A 426 32.04 28.72 13.32
N VAL A 427 30.96 28.58 12.53
CA VAL A 427 31.02 28.04 11.16
C VAL A 427 31.82 28.95 10.23
N GLU A 428 31.61 30.27 10.32
CA GLU A 428 32.38 31.26 9.56
C GLU A 428 33.86 31.25 9.94
N SER A 429 34.18 31.10 11.23
CA SER A 429 35.56 30.91 11.70
C SER A 429 36.19 29.67 11.07
N TRP A 430 35.49 28.53 11.09
CA TRP A 430 36.00 27.29 10.49
C TRP A 430 36.23 27.39 8.98
N ILE A 431 35.37 28.11 8.27
CA ILE A 431 35.56 28.36 6.83
C ILE A 431 36.79 29.25 6.61
N LYS A 432 36.93 30.33 7.40
CA LYS A 432 38.08 31.25 7.32
C LYS A 432 39.41 30.59 7.71
N GLU A 433 39.38 29.66 8.66
CA GLU A 433 40.52 28.86 9.11
C GLU A 433 40.87 27.73 8.12
N GLY A 434 40.12 27.55 7.02
CA GLY A 434 40.36 26.51 6.03
C GLY A 434 39.95 25.10 6.47
N LYS A 435 39.18 24.97 7.57
CA LYS A 435 38.62 23.67 7.99
C LYS A 435 37.53 23.18 7.04
N TYR A 436 36.82 24.10 6.39
CA TYR A 436 35.87 23.80 5.32
C TYR A 436 36.03 24.80 4.18
N ASP A 437 36.19 24.33 2.94
CA ASP A 437 36.35 25.19 1.75
C ASP A 437 35.18 26.15 1.48
N SER A 438 33.95 25.74 1.84
CA SER A 438 32.75 26.53 1.60
C SER A 438 31.64 26.18 2.59
N PHE A 439 30.58 26.98 2.60
CA PHE A 439 29.38 26.65 3.38
C PHE A 439 28.71 25.35 2.92
N PHE A 440 28.79 25.03 1.62
CA PHE A 440 28.29 23.76 1.11
C PHE A 440 29.16 22.59 1.56
N HIS A 441 30.49 22.73 1.52
CA HIS A 441 31.38 21.69 2.04
C HIS A 441 31.10 21.42 3.54
N PHE A 442 30.90 22.48 4.32
CA PHE A 442 30.41 22.37 5.70
C PHE A 442 29.06 21.63 5.77
N HIS A 443 28.06 22.07 5.00
CA HIS A 443 26.72 21.48 4.96
C HIS A 443 26.74 19.97 4.66
N SER A 444 27.54 19.57 3.67
CA SER A 444 27.68 18.18 3.20
C SER A 444 28.36 17.29 4.23
N SER A 445 29.24 17.86 5.08
CA SER A 445 29.88 17.13 6.17
C SER A 445 28.95 16.82 7.36
N LEU A 446 27.79 17.48 7.46
CA LEU A 446 26.90 17.33 8.61
C LEU A 446 26.17 15.97 8.62
N GLY A 447 26.22 15.30 9.77
CA GLY A 447 25.53 14.04 9.99
C GLY A 447 24.33 14.20 10.91
N PHE A 448 23.13 13.84 10.45
CA PHE A 448 21.94 13.83 11.29
C PHE A 448 21.45 12.40 11.51
N GLY A 449 21.35 11.99 12.78
CA GLY A 449 20.68 10.75 13.16
C GLY A 449 19.16 10.84 12.99
N LYS A 450 18.40 9.98 13.68
CA LYS A 450 16.92 10.02 13.66
C LYS A 450 16.30 11.25 14.35
N GLN A 451 17.11 12.14 14.93
CA GLN A 451 16.62 13.34 15.61
C GLN A 451 16.27 14.45 14.61
N ARG A 452 15.09 15.04 14.79
CA ARG A 452 14.48 16.01 13.87
C ARG A 452 14.73 17.45 14.31
N SER A 453 15.97 17.91 14.30
CA SER A 453 16.24 19.35 14.34
C SER A 453 15.60 20.01 13.10
N ASP A 454 15.29 21.31 13.18
CA ASP A 454 14.78 22.05 12.00
C ASP A 454 15.77 21.98 10.84
N TYR A 455 17.07 22.00 11.13
CA TYR A 455 18.14 21.84 10.14
C TYR A 455 18.13 20.46 9.51
N GLY A 456 18.12 19.39 10.33
CA GLY A 456 18.11 18.01 9.81
C GLY A 456 16.88 17.72 8.94
N ARG A 457 15.72 18.28 9.29
CA ARG A 457 14.50 18.20 8.46
C ARG A 457 14.66 18.91 7.12
N LEU A 458 15.26 20.09 7.10
CA LEU A 458 15.51 20.83 5.86
C LEU A 458 16.56 20.12 5.00
N LYS A 459 17.70 19.73 5.59
CA LYS A 459 18.78 18.98 4.94
C LYS A 459 18.25 17.75 4.23
N GLN A 460 17.42 16.94 4.91
CA GLN A 460 16.83 15.76 4.30
C GLN A 460 16.04 16.07 3.01
N GLN A 461 15.36 17.21 2.93
CA GLN A 461 14.57 17.57 1.74
C GLN A 461 15.44 18.14 0.63
N ILE A 462 16.44 18.96 0.95
CA ILE A 462 17.26 19.65 -0.05
C ILE A 462 18.42 18.79 -0.58
N ASP A 463 18.83 17.77 0.19
CA ASP A 463 19.86 16.81 -0.22
C ASP A 463 19.31 15.71 -1.11
N GLN A 464 18.05 15.33 -0.94
CA GLN A 464 17.42 14.24 -1.69
C GLN A 464 16.96 14.70 -3.07
N VAL A 465 17.87 14.64 -4.06
CA VAL A 465 17.57 15.00 -5.45
C VAL A 465 16.53 14.05 -6.04
N PRO A 466 15.41 14.55 -6.60
CA PRO A 466 14.43 13.71 -7.28
C PRO A 466 15.00 13.10 -8.56
N VAL A 467 14.82 11.80 -8.74
CA VAL A 467 15.26 11.04 -9.94
C VAL A 467 14.04 10.32 -10.51
N PHE A 468 13.67 10.60 -11.76
CA PHE A 468 12.43 10.11 -12.37
C PHE A 468 12.70 9.17 -13.53
N GLY A 469 11.92 8.09 -13.61
CA GLY A 469 11.72 7.38 -14.87
C GLY A 469 10.22 7.25 -15.20
N PHE A 470 9.90 6.71 -16.38
CA PHE A 470 8.52 6.51 -16.82
C PHE A 470 8.13 5.05 -16.74
N ASN A 471 7.12 4.73 -15.90
CA ASN A 471 6.69 3.33 -15.65
C ASN A 471 7.81 2.44 -15.05
N SER A 472 8.84 3.07 -14.50
CA SER A 472 10.01 2.42 -13.91
C SER A 472 9.69 1.53 -12.73
N GLY A 473 8.67 1.87 -11.94
CA GLY A 473 8.24 1.05 -10.80
C GLY A 473 7.76 -0.34 -11.21
N ARG A 474 7.32 -0.50 -12.46
CA ARG A 474 6.85 -1.76 -13.04
C ARG A 474 7.88 -2.41 -13.96
N TYR A 475 8.68 -1.63 -14.69
CA TYR A 475 9.67 -2.13 -15.65
C TYR A 475 11.10 -1.85 -15.19
N ASP A 476 11.65 -0.63 -15.38
CA ASP A 476 13.08 -0.35 -15.21
C ASP A 476 13.66 -0.77 -13.86
N ILE A 477 13.00 -0.43 -12.74
CA ILE A 477 13.48 -0.80 -11.41
C ILE A 477 13.50 -2.33 -11.24
N ASN A 478 12.55 -3.03 -11.84
CA ASN A 478 12.51 -4.50 -11.81
C ASN A 478 13.53 -5.12 -12.79
N LEU A 479 13.87 -4.45 -13.88
CA LEU A 479 14.91 -4.85 -14.82
C LEU A 479 16.29 -4.85 -14.15
N ILE A 480 16.55 -3.88 -13.27
CA ILE A 480 17.85 -3.67 -12.62
C ILE A 480 17.89 -4.12 -11.15
N LYS A 481 16.78 -4.66 -10.63
CA LYS A 481 16.55 -4.91 -9.19
C LYS A 481 17.64 -5.76 -8.55
N SER A 482 18.14 -6.76 -9.28
CA SER A 482 19.09 -7.75 -8.79
C SER A 482 20.39 -7.13 -8.28
N ASP A 483 20.85 -6.05 -8.93
CA ASP A 483 22.11 -5.36 -8.62
C ASP A 483 21.91 -3.96 -8.01
N LEU A 484 20.74 -3.35 -8.23
CA LEU A 484 20.42 -1.97 -7.82
C LEU A 484 20.79 -1.64 -6.37
N PHE A 485 20.35 -2.47 -5.43
CA PHE A 485 20.49 -2.18 -4.00
C PHE A 485 21.91 -2.44 -3.48
N ALA A 486 22.67 -3.28 -4.16
CA ALA A 486 24.08 -3.48 -3.89
C ALA A 486 24.90 -2.26 -4.35
N ILE A 487 24.61 -1.75 -5.55
CA ILE A 487 25.31 -0.59 -6.14
C ILE A 487 25.00 0.71 -5.39
N ILE A 488 23.74 0.94 -5.03
CA ILE A 488 23.35 2.10 -4.22
C ILE A 488 23.88 1.98 -2.77
N GLY A 489 24.09 0.76 -2.30
CA GLY A 489 24.44 0.43 -0.93
C GLY A 489 23.21 0.35 -0.01
N THR A 490 22.99 -0.80 0.61
CA THR A 490 21.80 -1.06 1.43
C THR A 490 21.67 -0.12 2.64
N ASP A 491 22.80 0.29 3.23
CA ASP A 491 22.85 1.23 4.36
C ASP A 491 22.45 2.68 3.98
N ASN A 492 22.55 3.02 2.70
CA ASN A 492 22.15 4.34 2.20
C ASN A 492 20.63 4.47 2.08
N ILE A 493 19.89 3.37 2.02
CA ILE A 493 18.44 3.36 1.84
C ILE A 493 17.75 3.84 3.12
N LYS A 494 17.04 4.96 3.01
CA LYS A 494 16.29 5.58 4.12
C LYS A 494 14.84 5.14 4.16
N SER A 495 14.19 5.01 3.01
CA SER A 495 12.84 4.44 2.93
C SER A 495 12.51 3.91 1.53
N VAL A 496 11.61 2.91 1.48
CA VAL A 496 11.06 2.36 0.24
C VAL A 496 9.55 2.25 0.37
N ILE A 497 8.84 2.73 -0.64
CA ILE A 497 7.38 2.61 -0.76
C ILE A 497 7.10 1.73 -1.97
N LYS A 498 6.45 0.58 -1.74
CA LYS A 498 6.11 -0.41 -2.77
C LYS A 498 4.67 -0.89 -2.59
N ASN A 499 3.88 -0.89 -3.67
CA ASN A 499 2.49 -1.35 -3.65
C ASN A 499 1.91 -1.62 -5.06
N PRO A 500 1.94 -2.85 -5.62
CA PRO A 500 2.99 -3.88 -5.55
C PRO A 500 4.26 -3.50 -6.34
N SER A 501 4.21 -2.42 -7.13
CA SER A 501 5.33 -1.80 -7.83
C SER A 501 6.07 -0.79 -6.94
N TYR A 502 7.31 -0.45 -7.28
CA TYR A 502 8.07 0.60 -6.58
C TYR A 502 7.46 1.98 -6.88
N MET A 503 7.08 2.71 -5.82
CA MET A 503 6.59 4.08 -5.93
C MET A 503 7.67 5.10 -5.55
N CYS A 504 8.54 4.73 -4.60
CA CYS A 504 9.61 5.60 -4.12
C CYS A 504 10.75 4.75 -3.52
N ILE A 505 11.99 5.05 -3.89
CA ILE A 505 13.21 4.57 -3.21
C ILE A 505 13.99 5.82 -2.80
N ALA A 506 14.09 6.09 -1.51
CA ALA A 506 14.77 7.26 -0.97
C ALA A 506 16.08 6.87 -0.29
N THR A 507 17.19 7.49 -0.68
CA THR A 507 18.51 7.39 -0.05
C THR A 507 18.81 8.65 0.75
N SER A 508 20.04 8.87 1.20
CA SER A 508 20.48 10.15 1.79
C SER A 508 20.52 11.30 0.78
N ASN A 509 20.83 11.02 -0.48
CA ASN A 509 21.16 12.02 -1.51
C ASN A 509 20.25 12.00 -2.75
N MET A 510 19.37 11.00 -2.88
CA MET A 510 18.43 10.93 -4.00
C MET A 510 17.09 10.30 -3.59
N LYS A 511 16.08 10.58 -4.40
CA LYS A 511 14.74 10.02 -4.27
C LYS A 511 14.27 9.55 -5.64
N MET A 512 14.40 8.26 -5.92
CA MET A 512 13.91 7.65 -7.16
C MET A 512 12.38 7.54 -7.12
N LEU A 513 11.74 8.06 -8.15
CA LEU A 513 10.31 8.21 -8.32
C LEU A 513 9.90 7.75 -9.72
N ASP A 514 8.62 7.43 -9.88
CA ASP A 514 8.06 7.05 -11.18
C ASP A 514 6.90 7.99 -11.51
N ILE A 515 7.03 8.69 -12.65
CA ILE A 515 6.06 9.69 -13.09
C ILE A 515 4.68 9.07 -13.38
N SER A 516 4.63 7.77 -13.68
CA SER A 516 3.38 7.04 -13.93
C SER A 516 2.44 7.06 -12.71
N ASN A 517 2.97 7.30 -11.50
CA ASN A 517 2.18 7.47 -10.28
C ASN A 517 1.49 8.84 -10.18
N TYR A 518 1.85 9.80 -11.03
CA TYR A 518 1.33 11.17 -11.05
C TYR A 518 0.33 11.41 -12.19
N VAL A 519 0.00 10.35 -12.95
CA VAL A 519 -0.89 10.37 -14.12
C VAL A 519 -1.89 9.21 -14.01
N PRO A 520 -2.99 9.19 -14.79
CA PRO A 520 -3.94 8.08 -14.72
C PRO A 520 -3.29 6.78 -15.17
N ALA A 521 -3.74 5.68 -14.57
CA ALA A 521 -3.25 4.35 -14.88
C ALA A 521 -3.40 4.02 -16.37
N GLY A 522 -2.34 3.46 -16.98
CA GLY A 522 -2.33 3.09 -18.40
C GLY A 522 -1.96 4.23 -19.36
N THR A 523 -1.58 5.41 -18.85
CA THR A 523 -0.99 6.47 -19.68
C THR A 523 0.36 6.01 -20.25
N SER A 524 0.48 6.01 -21.57
CA SER A 524 1.76 5.77 -22.27
C SER A 524 2.65 7.01 -22.24
N TYR A 525 3.95 6.84 -22.42
CA TYR A 525 4.91 7.94 -22.48
C TYR A 525 4.57 8.96 -23.58
N ASP A 526 4.28 8.50 -24.80
CA ASP A 526 3.87 9.36 -25.91
C ASP A 526 2.63 10.23 -25.58
N LYS A 527 1.59 9.63 -25.02
CA LYS A 527 0.41 10.36 -24.51
C LYS A 527 0.77 11.36 -23.42
N TYR A 528 1.70 11.02 -22.52
CA TYR A 528 2.20 11.95 -21.49
C TYR A 528 2.89 13.15 -22.14
N LEU A 529 3.85 12.94 -23.03
CA LEU A 529 4.52 14.02 -23.76
C LEU A 529 3.55 14.87 -24.55
N THR A 530 2.63 14.26 -25.30
CA THR A 530 1.62 14.99 -26.08
C THR A 530 0.71 15.83 -25.19
N THR A 531 0.36 15.34 -24.01
CA THR A 531 -0.49 16.08 -23.04
C THR A 531 0.18 17.36 -22.56
N TYR A 532 1.50 17.32 -22.27
CA TYR A 532 2.21 18.46 -21.68
C TYR A 532 2.96 19.32 -22.70
N LEU A 533 3.29 18.80 -23.88
CA LEU A 533 4.09 19.48 -24.90
C LEU A 533 3.33 19.72 -26.22
N GLY A 534 2.12 19.17 -26.38
CA GLY A 534 1.28 19.39 -27.57
C GLY A 534 1.69 18.58 -28.81
N GLY A 535 2.54 17.56 -28.65
CA GLY A 535 3.00 16.66 -29.72
C GLY A 535 3.93 17.33 -30.75
N CYS A 536 4.39 16.57 -31.74
CA CYS A 536 5.19 17.11 -32.84
C CYS A 536 4.34 18.00 -33.76
N LYS A 537 4.81 19.22 -34.03
CA LYS A 537 4.16 20.20 -34.92
C LYS A 537 4.82 20.36 -36.30
N CYS A 538 5.88 19.62 -36.60
CA CYS A 538 6.53 19.67 -37.92
C CYS A 538 5.59 19.17 -39.02
N ASP A 539 5.58 19.85 -40.17
CA ASP A 539 4.76 19.48 -41.33
C ASP A 539 5.23 18.15 -41.94
N ASP A 540 6.55 18.01 -42.11
CA ASP A 540 7.19 16.76 -42.54
C ASP A 540 7.54 15.89 -41.32
N LYS A 541 6.73 14.84 -41.08
CA LYS A 541 6.97 13.88 -39.99
C LYS A 541 8.14 12.93 -40.29
N ILE A 542 8.46 12.69 -41.55
CA ILE A 542 9.55 11.80 -41.94
C ILE A 542 10.89 12.46 -41.60
N ARG A 543 11.08 13.72 -42.00
CA ARG A 543 12.33 14.48 -41.79
C ARG A 543 12.39 15.27 -40.48
N CYS A 544 11.47 15.01 -39.56
CA CYS A 544 11.37 15.71 -38.29
C CYS A 544 12.50 15.35 -37.31
N VAL A 545 13.27 16.36 -36.87
CA VAL A 545 14.35 16.25 -35.86
C VAL A 545 14.06 17.04 -34.57
N CYS A 546 12.82 17.51 -34.35
CA CYS A 546 12.48 18.36 -33.20
C CYS A 546 12.48 17.64 -31.83
N GLY A 547 12.78 16.34 -31.79
CA GLY A 547 12.79 15.54 -30.57
C GLY A 547 11.41 15.12 -30.03
N LEU A 548 10.31 15.61 -30.62
CA LEU A 548 8.94 15.20 -30.29
C LEU A 548 8.34 14.23 -31.32
N GLY A 549 9.08 13.90 -32.38
CA GLY A 549 8.68 12.89 -33.36
C GLY A 549 8.91 11.48 -32.82
N LYS A 550 8.08 10.52 -33.24
CA LYS A 550 8.17 9.12 -32.82
C LYS A 550 9.54 8.54 -33.19
N GLY A 551 10.28 8.05 -32.20
CA GLY A 551 11.46 7.21 -32.38
C GLY A 551 11.05 5.78 -32.71
N LEU A 552 11.88 5.06 -33.47
CA LEU A 552 11.65 3.66 -33.86
C LEU A 552 12.91 2.86 -33.58
N PHE A 553 12.76 1.74 -32.87
CA PHE A 553 13.87 0.87 -32.49
C PHE A 553 13.50 -0.60 -32.70
N PRO A 554 14.40 -1.44 -33.24
CA PRO A 554 14.09 -2.82 -33.61
C PRO A 554 14.25 -3.79 -32.42
N TYR A 555 13.39 -3.64 -31.40
CA TYR A 555 13.49 -4.36 -30.12
C TYR A 555 13.67 -5.88 -30.23
N GLU A 556 12.85 -6.55 -31.03
CA GLU A 556 12.87 -8.01 -31.16
C GLU A 556 14.05 -8.52 -32.02
N TYR A 557 14.75 -7.62 -32.71
CA TYR A 557 16.00 -7.91 -33.43
C TYR A 557 17.22 -7.88 -32.51
N ILE A 558 17.20 -7.07 -31.45
CA ILE A 558 18.30 -6.93 -30.49
C ILE A 558 18.26 -8.08 -29.47
N THR A 559 18.78 -9.24 -29.88
CA THR A 559 18.77 -10.49 -29.09
C THR A 559 20.08 -10.76 -28.34
N ALA A 560 21.15 -10.07 -28.71
CA ALA A 560 22.48 -10.15 -28.09
C ALA A 560 23.25 -8.83 -28.24
N PHE A 561 24.24 -8.60 -27.38
CA PHE A 561 25.00 -7.34 -27.35
C PHE A 561 25.76 -7.07 -28.66
N ASN A 562 26.35 -8.10 -29.26
CA ASN A 562 27.12 -7.98 -30.50
C ASN A 562 26.28 -7.51 -31.71
N VAL A 563 24.95 -7.64 -31.68
CA VAL A 563 24.06 -7.09 -32.71
C VAL A 563 24.20 -5.58 -32.80
N LEU A 564 24.48 -4.89 -31.69
CA LEU A 564 24.67 -3.44 -31.67
C LEU A 564 25.89 -2.97 -32.50
N ASN A 565 26.85 -3.87 -32.77
CA ASN A 565 28.06 -3.56 -33.56
C ASN A 565 27.82 -3.63 -35.08
N GLN A 566 26.65 -4.08 -35.53
CA GLN A 566 26.33 -4.11 -36.96
C GLN A 566 26.30 -2.70 -37.53
N THR A 567 26.88 -2.53 -38.72
CA THR A 567 27.14 -1.22 -39.36
C THR A 567 26.11 -0.85 -40.43
N THR A 568 25.09 -1.67 -40.63
CA THR A 568 24.03 -1.45 -41.62
C THR A 568 22.69 -1.20 -40.94
N ILE A 569 21.82 -0.44 -41.62
CA ILE A 569 20.45 -0.21 -41.16
C ILE A 569 19.72 -1.56 -41.13
N PRO A 570 19.03 -1.92 -40.03
CA PRO A 570 18.25 -3.16 -39.96
C PRO A 570 17.17 -3.21 -41.06
N PRO A 571 16.85 -4.39 -41.59
CA PRO A 571 15.79 -4.54 -42.58
C PRO A 571 14.44 -4.10 -42.01
N LYS A 572 13.50 -3.66 -42.88
CA LYS A 572 12.17 -3.18 -42.45
C LYS A 572 11.46 -4.14 -41.49
N SER A 573 11.50 -5.45 -41.77
CA SER A 573 10.88 -6.49 -40.93
C SER A 573 11.48 -6.61 -39.52
N ALA A 574 12.68 -6.09 -39.27
CA ALA A 574 13.30 -6.09 -37.94
C ALA A 574 12.60 -5.13 -36.96
N PHE A 575 11.80 -4.18 -37.46
CA PHE A 575 11.05 -3.22 -36.65
C PHE A 575 9.63 -3.69 -36.32
N ASP A 576 9.21 -4.85 -36.84
CA ASP A 576 7.92 -5.45 -36.50
C ASP A 576 7.92 -5.92 -35.05
N SER A 577 6.77 -5.86 -34.38
CA SER A 577 6.61 -6.30 -33.00
C SER A 577 5.58 -7.41 -32.90
N LYS A 578 6.04 -8.63 -32.62
CA LYS A 578 5.20 -9.78 -32.26
C LYS A 578 4.49 -9.59 -30.92
N LEU A 579 5.12 -8.85 -29.99
CA LEU A 579 4.53 -8.47 -28.70
C LEU A 579 3.29 -7.58 -28.88
N ARG A 580 3.38 -6.58 -29.76
CA ARG A 580 2.30 -5.62 -30.02
C ARG A 580 1.37 -6.04 -31.15
N GLY A 581 1.77 -7.01 -31.98
CA GLY A 581 1.04 -7.45 -33.16
C GLY A 581 1.02 -6.38 -34.26
N THR A 582 2.11 -5.64 -34.43
CA THR A 582 2.18 -4.49 -35.35
C THR A 582 3.37 -4.59 -36.27
N SER A 583 3.20 -4.24 -37.55
CA SER A 583 4.28 -4.04 -38.50
C SER A 583 4.52 -2.55 -38.76
N ILE A 584 5.75 -2.21 -39.12
CA ILE A 584 6.14 -0.83 -39.44
C ILE A 584 5.61 -0.41 -40.82
N SER A 585 5.16 0.84 -40.97
CA SER A 585 4.76 1.41 -42.27
C SER A 585 5.96 1.78 -43.14
N ASP A 586 5.75 2.02 -44.45
CA ASP A 586 6.81 2.50 -45.35
C ASP A 586 7.34 3.87 -44.92
N ASP A 587 6.46 4.82 -44.60
CA ASP A 587 6.84 6.16 -44.13
C ASP A 587 7.66 6.14 -42.83
N GLU A 588 7.30 5.24 -41.90
CA GLU A 588 8.06 5.04 -40.67
C GLU A 588 9.47 4.47 -40.93
N TYR A 589 9.61 3.58 -41.93
CA TYR A 589 10.91 3.05 -42.30
C TYR A 589 11.77 4.08 -43.06
N GLU A 590 11.16 4.90 -43.92
CA GLU A 590 11.85 6.04 -44.55
C GLU A 590 12.34 7.05 -43.51
N ARG A 591 11.59 7.26 -42.43
CA ARG A 591 12.04 8.05 -41.28
C ARG A 591 13.29 7.46 -40.63
N VAL A 592 13.37 6.14 -40.43
CA VAL A 592 14.56 5.48 -39.88
C VAL A 592 15.77 5.70 -40.79
N LYS A 593 15.62 5.54 -42.11
CA LYS A 593 16.69 5.80 -43.08
C LYS A 593 17.17 7.25 -43.03
N PHE A 594 16.24 8.21 -42.98
CA PHE A 594 16.57 9.62 -42.87
C PHE A 594 17.37 9.91 -41.60
N ILE A 595 16.91 9.45 -40.43
CA ILE A 595 17.59 9.67 -39.15
C ILE A 595 18.99 9.03 -39.15
N TRP A 596 19.13 7.81 -39.67
CA TRP A 596 20.42 7.13 -39.79
C TRP A 596 21.43 7.95 -40.60
N GLY A 597 21.01 8.47 -41.76
CA GLY A 597 21.85 9.32 -42.59
C GLY A 597 22.12 10.70 -41.99
N TYR A 598 21.08 11.35 -41.44
CA TYR A 598 21.16 12.71 -40.88
C TYR A 598 22.11 12.81 -39.68
N TYR A 599 22.13 11.79 -38.81
CA TYR A 599 23.03 11.73 -37.65
C TYR A 599 24.34 10.96 -37.94
N GLU A 600 24.62 10.61 -39.20
CA GLU A 600 25.84 9.90 -39.62
C GLU A 600 26.12 8.63 -38.79
N MET A 601 25.08 7.85 -38.51
CA MET A 601 25.16 6.66 -37.66
C MET A 601 26.07 5.59 -38.31
N LYS A 602 27.02 5.06 -37.54
CA LYS A 602 27.99 4.04 -37.99
C LYS A 602 27.57 2.63 -37.60
N SER A 603 26.67 2.50 -36.63
CA SER A 603 26.27 1.23 -36.06
C SER A 603 24.86 1.28 -35.46
N ILE A 604 24.26 0.11 -35.23
CA ILE A 604 23.00 -0.01 -34.48
C ILE A 604 23.13 0.58 -33.06
N LYS A 605 24.33 0.54 -32.46
CA LYS A 605 24.61 1.20 -31.18
C LYS A 605 24.35 2.71 -31.24
N ASP A 606 24.68 3.38 -32.34
CA ASP A 606 24.42 4.82 -32.51
C ASP A 606 22.90 5.09 -32.58
N LEU A 607 22.16 4.21 -33.26
CA LEU A 607 20.70 4.25 -33.30
C LEU A 607 20.07 4.04 -31.92
N LEU A 608 20.60 3.10 -31.11
CA LEU A 608 20.17 2.87 -29.73
C LEU A 608 20.40 4.12 -28.86
N VAL A 609 21.59 4.72 -28.94
CA VAL A 609 21.94 5.93 -28.18
C VAL A 609 21.02 7.09 -28.55
N TRP A 610 20.78 7.31 -29.85
CA TRP A 610 19.86 8.33 -30.32
C TRP A 610 18.43 8.07 -29.81
N TYR A 611 17.95 6.83 -29.94
CA TYR A 611 16.60 6.45 -29.52
C TYR A 611 16.41 6.66 -28.01
N ASN A 612 17.31 6.13 -27.18
CA ASN A 612 17.19 6.21 -25.73
C ASN A 612 17.33 7.66 -25.22
N ASN A 613 18.13 8.50 -25.88
CA ASN A 613 18.21 9.94 -25.59
C ASN A 613 16.88 10.69 -25.88
N LEU A 614 16.12 10.26 -26.89
CA LEU A 614 14.80 10.85 -27.19
C LEU A 614 13.79 10.63 -26.06
N ASP A 615 13.99 9.62 -25.21
CA ASP A 615 13.08 9.34 -24.12
C ASP A 615 13.39 10.13 -22.83
N VAL A 616 14.51 10.86 -22.76
CA VAL A 616 14.85 11.68 -21.57
C VAL A 616 14.81 13.19 -21.79
N VAL A 617 15.17 13.68 -22.99
CA VAL A 617 15.20 15.13 -23.27
C VAL A 617 13.82 15.80 -23.22
N PRO A 618 12.79 15.35 -23.97
CA PRO A 618 11.45 15.89 -23.87
C PRO A 618 10.80 15.58 -22.51
N PHE A 619 11.27 14.54 -21.81
CA PHE A 619 10.77 14.18 -20.48
C PHE A 619 10.97 15.31 -19.47
N ILE A 620 12.14 15.94 -19.46
CA ILE A 620 12.44 17.09 -18.59
C ILE A 620 11.41 18.21 -18.82
N LYS A 621 11.15 18.54 -20.08
CA LYS A 621 10.21 19.61 -20.46
C LYS A 621 8.79 19.27 -20.00
N ALA A 622 8.35 18.02 -20.17
CA ALA A 622 7.04 17.57 -19.74
C ALA A 622 6.88 17.60 -18.21
N ILE A 623 7.89 17.19 -17.46
CA ILE A 623 7.88 17.30 -15.99
C ILE A 623 7.84 18.77 -15.55
N LYS A 624 8.64 19.67 -16.16
CA LYS A 624 8.60 21.11 -15.88
C LYS A 624 7.18 21.67 -16.07
N ALA A 625 6.55 21.38 -17.21
CA ALA A 625 5.16 21.79 -17.49
C ALA A 625 4.15 21.20 -16.50
N GLN A 626 4.27 19.92 -16.13
CA GLN A 626 3.40 19.30 -15.14
C GLN A 626 3.53 19.95 -13.75
N ARG A 627 4.74 20.36 -13.36
CA ARG A 627 4.99 21.01 -12.07
C ARG A 627 4.37 22.39 -11.98
N GLU A 628 4.49 23.19 -13.03
CA GLU A 628 3.89 24.53 -13.09
C GLU A 628 2.39 24.51 -12.77
N LEU A 629 1.71 23.40 -13.08
CA LEU A 629 0.31 23.22 -12.75
C LEU A 629 0.07 22.99 -11.25
N PHE A 630 0.84 22.12 -10.61
CA PHE A 630 0.72 21.89 -9.16
C PHE A 630 1.16 23.10 -8.33
N MET A 631 2.07 23.93 -8.87
CA MET A 631 2.44 25.20 -8.27
C MET A 631 1.24 26.15 -8.12
N ARG A 632 0.21 26.06 -8.98
CA ARG A 632 -1.04 26.85 -8.87
C ARG A 632 -1.86 26.52 -7.62
N PHE A 633 -1.61 25.36 -7.00
CA PHE A 633 -2.20 24.97 -5.71
C PHE A 633 -1.23 25.14 -4.53
N ASP A 634 -0.14 25.88 -4.73
CA ASP A 634 0.98 25.97 -3.79
C ASP A 634 1.60 24.61 -3.41
N LEU A 635 1.56 23.61 -4.29
CA LEU A 635 2.10 22.27 -4.05
C LEU A 635 3.39 22.04 -4.83
N ASP A 636 4.41 21.51 -4.16
CA ASP A 636 5.59 20.98 -4.82
C ASP A 636 5.37 19.50 -5.15
N MET A 637 5.37 19.15 -6.45
CA MET A 637 5.09 17.79 -6.91
C MET A 637 6.05 16.74 -6.30
N PHE A 638 7.29 17.11 -5.99
CA PHE A 638 8.36 16.21 -5.55
C PHE A 638 8.37 15.99 -4.04
N ALA A 639 8.02 17.03 -3.28
CA ALA A 639 8.05 17.04 -1.83
C ALA A 639 6.66 16.77 -1.21
N ASP A 640 5.57 17.21 -1.83
CA ASP A 640 4.24 17.14 -1.23
C ASP A 640 3.54 15.79 -1.39
N GLY A 641 3.94 14.98 -2.38
CA GLY A 641 3.37 13.66 -2.62
C GLY A 641 4.35 12.72 -3.33
N VAL A 642 4.01 11.43 -3.34
CA VAL A 642 4.68 10.41 -4.19
C VAL A 642 3.73 9.83 -5.24
N SER A 643 2.52 10.39 -5.33
CA SER A 643 1.48 9.99 -6.26
C SER A 643 0.39 11.07 -6.39
N LEU A 644 -0.35 11.02 -7.50
CA LEU A 644 -1.46 11.91 -7.79
C LEU A 644 -2.55 11.91 -6.70
N PRO A 645 -3.01 10.76 -6.14
CA PRO A 645 -3.97 10.79 -5.03
C PRO A 645 -3.49 11.57 -3.81
N GLY A 646 -2.19 11.52 -3.49
CA GLY A 646 -1.62 12.27 -2.38
C GLY A 646 -1.62 13.79 -2.60
N LEU A 647 -1.35 14.23 -3.83
CA LEU A 647 -1.44 15.65 -4.21
C LEU A 647 -2.90 16.11 -4.27
N SER A 648 -3.78 15.29 -4.85
CA SER A 648 -5.21 15.60 -5.02
C SER A 648 -5.94 15.75 -3.69
N GLU A 649 -5.60 14.91 -2.70
CA GLU A 649 -6.10 15.03 -1.32
C GLU A 649 -5.77 16.42 -0.74
N LYS A 650 -4.55 16.93 -0.97
CA LYS A 650 -4.15 18.26 -0.50
C LYS A 650 -4.97 19.36 -1.16
N VAL A 651 -5.16 19.30 -2.48
CA VAL A 651 -5.98 20.29 -3.22
C VAL A 651 -7.42 20.32 -2.70
N MET A 652 -8.02 19.16 -2.47
CA MET A 652 -9.38 19.03 -1.93
C MET A 652 -9.52 19.71 -0.57
N TYR A 653 -8.62 19.41 0.37
CA TYR A 653 -8.67 20.02 1.71
C TYR A 653 -8.26 21.50 1.73
N GLN A 654 -7.32 21.93 0.88
CA GLN A 654 -6.99 23.35 0.72
C GLN A 654 -8.23 24.14 0.30
N THR A 655 -8.98 23.63 -0.68
CA THR A 655 -10.21 24.27 -1.14
C THR A 655 -11.24 24.39 0.01
N CYS A 656 -11.38 23.35 0.83
CA CYS A 656 -12.22 23.39 2.03
C CYS A 656 -11.76 24.47 3.04
N PHE A 657 -10.46 24.51 3.39
CA PHE A 657 -9.93 25.48 4.37
C PHE A 657 -9.86 26.92 3.87
N ASN A 658 -9.87 27.15 2.55
CA ASN A 658 -9.92 28.50 1.98
C ASN A 658 -11.34 29.10 2.02
N ASN A 659 -12.38 28.28 2.25
CA ASN A 659 -13.79 28.68 2.27
C ASN A 659 -14.39 28.64 3.69
N LEU A 660 -13.60 28.85 4.73
CA LEU A 660 -14.08 28.89 6.13
C LEU A 660 -15.03 30.08 6.35
N GLN A 661 -16.11 29.84 7.08
CA GLN A 661 -17.02 30.91 7.52
C GLN A 661 -16.39 31.70 8.66
N TYR A 662 -16.62 33.01 8.68
CA TYR A 662 -16.13 33.89 9.74
C TYR A 662 -17.28 34.23 10.72
N PRO A 663 -16.99 34.36 12.02
CA PRO A 663 -17.98 34.83 12.99
C PRO A 663 -18.50 36.22 12.63
N ASP A 664 -19.77 36.48 12.99
CA ASP A 664 -20.38 37.81 12.88
C ASP A 664 -19.58 38.84 13.70
N LYS A 665 -19.55 40.08 13.18
CA LYS A 665 -18.87 41.23 13.76
C LYS A 665 -19.83 42.38 14.06
N ALA A 666 -21.11 42.06 14.28
CA ALA A 666 -22.10 42.99 14.80
C ALA A 666 -21.63 43.60 16.15
N PRO A 667 -21.78 44.91 16.37
CA PRO A 667 -21.37 45.54 17.63
C PRO A 667 -22.12 44.98 18.84
N ALA A 668 -21.41 44.78 19.95
CA ALA A 668 -22.02 44.45 21.24
C ALA A 668 -22.30 45.71 22.08
N ASN A 669 -22.99 45.53 23.21
CA ASN A 669 -23.34 46.62 24.13
C ASN A 669 -22.10 47.36 24.64
N ALA A 670 -22.17 48.69 24.64
CA ALA A 670 -21.07 49.54 25.08
C ALA A 670 -20.86 49.46 26.60
N PHE A 671 -19.59 49.39 27.03
CA PHE A 671 -19.20 49.47 28.44
C PHE A 671 -17.78 50.05 28.58
N GLN A 672 -17.41 50.41 29.82
CA GLN A 672 -16.05 50.85 30.16
C GLN A 672 -15.25 49.67 30.74
N PHE A 673 -13.97 49.57 30.38
CA PHE A 673 -13.10 48.50 30.81
C PHE A 673 -12.97 48.49 32.35
N PRO A 674 -13.05 47.31 33.01
CA PRO A 674 -13.03 47.22 34.47
C PRO A 674 -11.68 47.64 35.09
N LEU A 675 -11.65 48.77 35.79
CA LEU A 675 -10.45 49.32 36.43
C LEU A 675 -9.76 48.34 37.39
N HIS A 676 -10.53 47.53 38.13
CA HIS A 676 -10.00 46.58 39.12
C HIS A 676 -9.04 45.53 38.51
N ARG A 677 -9.11 45.27 37.19
CA ARG A 677 -8.21 44.30 36.52
C ARG A 677 -6.79 44.83 36.29
N MET A 678 -6.59 46.14 36.32
CA MET A 678 -5.30 46.78 36.03
C MET A 678 -4.19 46.31 36.99
N GLY A 679 -4.51 46.16 38.29
CA GLY A 679 -3.56 45.69 39.30
C GLY A 679 -2.99 44.30 38.98
N GLY A 680 -3.83 43.41 38.45
CA GLY A 680 -3.41 42.06 38.05
C GLY A 680 -2.40 42.05 36.91
N TYR A 681 -2.59 42.89 35.90
CA TYR A 681 -1.68 43.00 34.75
C TYR A 681 -0.31 43.58 35.16
N LYS A 682 -0.32 44.61 36.01
CA LYS A 682 0.90 45.22 36.55
C LYS A 682 1.73 44.21 37.33
N SER A 683 1.09 43.41 38.19
CA SER A 683 1.76 42.35 38.96
C SER A 683 2.32 41.23 38.07
N GLN A 684 1.60 40.84 37.00
CA GLN A 684 2.08 39.85 36.05
C GLN A 684 3.35 40.29 35.32
N ASP A 685 3.39 41.54 34.85
CA ASP A 685 4.52 42.05 34.09
C ASP A 685 5.73 42.32 35.00
N ALA A 686 5.51 42.82 36.21
CA ALA A 686 6.57 42.92 37.22
C ALA A 686 7.21 41.55 37.51
N LYS A 687 6.38 40.51 37.72
CA LYS A 687 6.87 39.13 37.95
C LYS A 687 7.68 38.59 36.77
N ALA A 688 7.28 38.92 35.54
CA ALA A 688 7.94 38.49 34.31
C ALA A 688 9.07 39.42 33.86
N LYS A 689 9.41 40.47 34.63
CA LYS A 689 10.39 41.51 34.29
C LYS A 689 10.10 42.19 32.94
N ARG A 690 8.83 42.53 32.69
CA ARG A 690 8.37 43.24 31.49
C ARG A 690 7.87 44.63 31.86
N GLU A 691 7.96 45.56 30.91
CA GLU A 691 7.48 46.94 31.05
C GLU A 691 5.94 46.98 31.11
N PHE A 692 5.39 47.81 31.99
CA PHE A 692 3.97 48.08 32.07
C PHE A 692 3.71 49.57 31.80
N GLY A 693 2.89 49.86 30.80
CA GLY A 693 2.59 51.23 30.35
C GLY A 693 1.22 51.34 29.68
N MET A 694 0.32 50.40 29.94
CA MET A 694 -1.03 50.38 29.37
C MET A 694 -1.97 51.30 30.14
N THR A 695 -2.79 52.08 29.44
CA THR A 695 -3.75 53.03 30.05
C THR A 695 -5.21 52.57 29.93
N LEU A 696 -6.06 52.98 30.89
CA LEU A 696 -7.51 52.67 30.83
C LEU A 696 -8.18 53.34 29.64
N ALA A 697 -7.78 54.57 29.31
CA ALA A 697 -8.26 55.30 28.14
C ALA A 697 -7.95 54.55 26.83
N HIS A 698 -6.75 53.95 26.72
CA HIS A 698 -6.41 53.11 25.59
C HIS A 698 -7.28 51.85 25.51
N LEU A 699 -7.53 51.16 26.63
CA LEU A 699 -8.40 49.98 26.65
C LEU A 699 -9.85 50.31 26.25
N ASN A 700 -10.39 51.44 26.68
CA ASN A 700 -11.72 51.90 26.27
C ASN A 700 -11.77 52.27 24.77
N THR A 701 -10.70 52.87 24.26
CA THR A 701 -10.54 53.13 22.82
C THR A 701 -10.49 51.81 22.03
N LEU A 702 -9.78 50.79 22.54
CA LEU A 702 -9.72 49.47 21.92
C LEU A 702 -11.09 48.76 21.96
N LEU A 703 -11.86 48.87 23.05
CA LEU A 703 -13.22 48.34 23.14
C LEU A 703 -14.11 48.92 22.02
N GLN A 704 -14.10 50.25 21.85
CA GLN A 704 -14.84 50.92 20.77
C GLN A 704 -14.36 50.47 19.39
N LYS A 705 -13.04 50.48 19.14
CA LYS A 705 -12.46 50.03 17.85
C LYS A 705 -12.78 48.57 17.53
N GLN A 706 -12.87 47.72 18.55
CA GLN A 706 -13.23 46.31 18.41
C GLN A 706 -14.74 46.06 18.49
N LYS A 707 -15.57 47.11 18.50
CA LYS A 707 -17.04 47.02 18.57
C LYS A 707 -17.53 46.20 19.78
N TYR A 708 -16.79 46.27 20.90
CA TYR A 708 -17.06 45.52 22.12
C TYR A 708 -17.02 43.99 21.93
N LEU A 709 -16.28 43.52 20.93
CA LEU A 709 -16.06 42.09 20.67
C LEU A 709 -14.66 41.65 21.09
N CYS A 710 -14.54 40.38 21.43
CA CYS A 710 -13.25 39.74 21.67
C CYS A 710 -12.39 39.80 20.40
N GLY A 711 -11.20 40.38 20.47
CA GLY A 711 -10.27 40.48 19.34
C GLY A 711 -9.68 39.14 18.87
N LEU A 712 -10.06 38.02 19.47
CA LEU A 712 -9.60 36.66 19.12
C LEU A 712 -10.73 35.77 18.58
N CYS A 713 -11.88 35.72 19.26
CA CYS A 713 -13.00 34.84 18.89
C CYS A 713 -14.28 35.59 18.48
N TYR A 714 -14.27 36.93 18.52
CA TYR A 714 -15.41 37.79 18.20
C TYR A 714 -16.67 37.58 19.05
N CYS A 715 -16.59 36.89 20.20
CA CYS A 715 -17.73 36.84 21.11
C CYS A 715 -17.99 38.24 21.71
N PRO A 716 -19.26 38.59 22.00
CA PRO A 716 -19.59 39.80 22.75
C PRO A 716 -18.81 39.85 24.06
N LEU A 717 -18.32 41.05 24.40
CA LEU A 717 -17.68 41.32 25.69
C LEU A 717 -18.65 42.05 26.60
N ALA A 718 -18.48 41.82 27.89
CA ALA A 718 -19.09 42.56 28.98
C ALA A 718 -18.04 42.87 30.05
N VAL A 719 -18.41 43.68 31.04
CA VAL A 719 -17.53 44.16 32.12
C VAL A 719 -16.83 43.00 32.84
N ASP A 720 -17.52 41.89 33.05
CA ASP A 720 -17.04 40.70 33.76
C ASP A 720 -16.22 39.74 32.89
N THR A 721 -16.37 39.79 31.56
CA THR A 721 -15.75 38.86 30.61
C THR A 721 -14.55 39.43 29.84
N ALA A 722 -14.38 40.76 29.81
CA ALA A 722 -13.31 41.44 29.12
C ALA A 722 -11.94 41.31 29.81
N SER A 723 -10.89 41.22 28.99
CA SER A 723 -9.49 41.15 29.43
C SER A 723 -8.56 41.84 28.44
N ALA A 724 -7.47 42.42 28.93
CA ALA A 724 -6.33 42.83 28.11
C ALA A 724 -5.45 41.61 27.81
N ASP A 725 -5.14 41.37 26.54
CA ASP A 725 -4.22 40.32 26.09
C ASP A 725 -3.07 40.94 25.28
N ARG A 726 -1.85 40.45 25.46
CA ARG A 726 -0.64 40.98 24.83
C ARG A 726 -0.55 40.52 23.38
N ILE A 727 -0.32 41.41 22.43
CA ILE A 727 -0.07 41.04 21.03
C ILE A 727 1.23 40.24 20.92
N ASN A 728 2.30 40.74 21.54
CA ASN A 728 3.58 40.04 21.70
C ASN A 728 3.82 39.67 23.17
N ASN A 729 3.84 38.38 23.49
CA ASN A 729 4.04 37.88 24.86
C ASN A 729 5.44 38.17 25.44
N LYS A 730 6.41 38.56 24.61
CA LYS A 730 7.74 38.98 25.09
C LYS A 730 7.75 40.40 25.66
N LEU A 731 6.81 41.23 25.24
CA LEU A 731 6.62 42.59 25.74
C LEU A 731 5.53 42.56 26.82
N GLY A 732 5.54 43.54 27.74
CA GLY A 732 4.49 43.66 28.75
C GLY A 732 3.25 44.35 28.21
N HIS A 733 2.30 44.66 29.09
CA HIS A 733 1.12 45.43 28.73
C HIS A 733 1.50 46.91 28.61
N ILE A 734 1.78 47.34 27.38
CA ILE A 734 2.02 48.72 26.97
C ILE A 734 1.02 49.10 25.88
N ASP A 735 0.65 50.38 25.81
CA ASP A 735 -0.23 50.87 24.74
C ASP A 735 0.38 50.54 23.36
N GLY A 736 -0.43 49.96 22.48
CA GLY A 736 0.03 49.45 21.18
C GLY A 736 0.50 47.98 21.16
N ASN A 737 0.75 47.34 22.31
CA ASN A 737 1.04 45.90 22.41
C ASN A 737 -0.13 45.09 23.02
N VAL A 738 -1.33 45.66 23.08
CA VAL A 738 -2.48 45.02 23.72
C VAL A 738 -3.67 44.97 22.78
N LEU A 739 -4.44 43.89 22.85
CA LEU A 739 -5.80 43.80 22.33
C LEU A 739 -6.77 43.48 23.45
N VAL A 740 -8.04 43.83 23.28
CA VAL A 740 -9.08 43.37 24.21
C VAL A 740 -9.57 41.99 23.76
N SER A 741 -9.64 41.04 24.68
CA SER A 741 -10.12 39.68 24.43
C SER A 741 -11.06 39.24 25.56
N CYS A 742 -11.77 38.14 25.37
CA CYS A 742 -12.46 37.50 26.49
C CYS A 742 -11.46 36.72 27.35
N ILE A 743 -11.73 36.62 28.64
CA ILE A 743 -10.86 35.91 29.61
C ILE A 743 -10.55 34.49 29.15
N LYS A 744 -11.55 33.75 28.63
CA LYS A 744 -11.37 32.39 28.13
C LYS A 744 -10.32 32.33 27.02
N CYS A 745 -10.31 33.28 26.08
CA CYS A 745 -9.33 33.32 25.01
C CYS A 745 -7.94 33.72 25.49
N ASN A 746 -7.83 34.73 26.36
CA ASN A 746 -6.55 35.15 26.94
C ASN A 746 -5.86 33.98 27.65
N THR A 747 -6.59 33.28 28.52
CA THR A 747 -6.08 32.11 29.26
C THR A 747 -5.72 30.95 28.33
N ALA A 748 -6.55 30.66 27.32
CA ALA A 748 -6.32 29.55 26.40
C ALA A 748 -5.19 29.80 25.39
N ARG A 749 -4.88 31.05 25.04
CA ARG A 749 -3.84 31.39 24.06
C ARG A 749 -2.43 31.05 24.56
N LYS A 750 -2.18 31.17 25.87
CA LYS A 750 -0.86 30.93 26.47
C LYS A 750 0.24 31.69 25.70
N ASP A 751 1.21 30.97 25.15
CA ASP A 751 2.34 31.46 24.37
C ASP A 751 2.11 31.45 22.84
N MET A 752 0.94 30.98 22.37
CA MET A 752 0.63 30.94 20.94
C MET A 752 0.59 32.34 20.33
N SER A 753 1.10 32.45 19.10
CA SER A 753 0.99 33.69 18.33
C SER A 753 -0.47 34.06 18.10
N LEU A 754 -0.76 35.37 18.07
CA LEU A 754 -2.09 35.90 17.83
C LEU A 754 -2.71 35.36 16.53
N LYS A 755 -1.93 35.34 15.44
CA LYS A 755 -2.34 34.80 14.14
C LYS A 755 -2.70 33.31 14.24
N GLY A 756 -1.84 32.51 14.88
CA GLY A 756 -2.07 31.08 15.05
C GLY A 756 -3.30 30.78 15.91
N PHE A 757 -3.51 31.55 16.99
CA PHE A 757 -4.66 31.37 17.87
C PHE A 757 -5.97 31.84 17.23
N ARG A 758 -5.98 32.96 16.50
CA ARG A 758 -7.15 33.39 15.70
C ARG A 758 -7.54 32.33 14.69
N TYR A 759 -6.57 31.74 13.99
CA TYR A 759 -6.85 30.64 13.05
C TYR A 759 -7.37 29.39 13.79
N LYS A 760 -6.82 29.04 14.96
CA LYS A 760 -7.37 27.98 15.81
C LYS A 760 -8.85 28.25 16.16
N LYS A 761 -9.18 29.47 16.59
CA LYS A 761 -10.56 29.87 16.91
C LYS A 761 -11.48 29.85 15.71
N LEU A 762 -10.99 30.23 14.54
CA LEU A 762 -11.73 30.13 13.28
C LEU A 762 -12.07 28.66 12.95
N LEU A 763 -11.13 27.74 13.16
CA LEU A 763 -11.37 26.31 12.99
C LEU A 763 -12.36 25.75 14.01
N GLU A 764 -12.27 26.19 15.27
CA GLU A 764 -13.24 25.82 16.31
C GLU A 764 -14.66 26.30 15.95
N PHE A 765 -14.78 27.52 15.40
CA PHE A 765 -16.05 28.07 14.92
C PHE A 765 -16.66 27.28 13.76
N ASN A 766 -15.80 26.69 12.91
CA ASN A 766 -16.22 25.84 11.79
C ASN A 766 -16.17 24.33 12.14
N SER A 767 -16.04 23.95 13.41
CA SER A 767 -15.78 22.55 13.78
C SER A 767 -16.85 21.57 13.26
N ASP A 768 -18.11 21.96 13.29
CA ASP A 768 -19.27 21.24 12.75
C ASP A 768 -19.30 21.15 11.21
N ARG A 769 -18.50 21.95 10.51
CA ARG A 769 -18.42 22.01 9.04
C ARG A 769 -17.17 21.35 8.46
N LEU A 770 -16.31 20.83 9.33
CA LEU A 770 -15.00 20.26 8.98
C LEU A 770 -14.94 18.77 9.31
N VAL A 771 -14.15 18.03 8.53
CA VAL A 771 -13.96 16.59 8.71
C VAL A 771 -12.95 16.33 9.83
N TYR A 772 -13.30 15.45 10.78
CA TYR A 772 -12.42 15.03 11.87
C TYR A 772 -11.76 13.67 11.58
N SER A 773 -10.59 13.42 12.16
CA SER A 773 -10.09 12.05 12.32
C SER A 773 -10.87 11.34 13.44
N ILE A 774 -11.07 10.03 13.31
CA ILE A 774 -11.59 9.20 14.41
C ILE A 774 -10.54 9.16 15.51
N ASP A 775 -10.89 9.62 16.70
CA ASP A 775 -10.00 9.66 17.85
C ASP A 775 -9.97 8.31 18.61
N LYS A 776 -9.11 8.22 19.63
CA LYS A 776 -8.90 7.00 20.40
C LYS A 776 -10.13 6.56 21.21
N GLU A 777 -10.94 7.50 21.68
CA GLU A 777 -12.16 7.21 22.44
C GLU A 777 -13.16 6.50 21.54
N GLU A 778 -13.31 6.97 20.30
CA GLU A 778 -14.27 6.48 19.31
C GLU A 778 -13.67 5.49 18.30
N LYS A 779 -12.61 4.78 18.68
CA LYS A 779 -11.85 3.89 17.78
C LYS A 779 -12.72 2.79 17.14
N ASP A 780 -13.79 2.36 17.78
CA ASP A 780 -14.64 1.26 17.30
C ASP A 780 -15.46 1.65 16.06
N ILE A 781 -15.69 2.97 15.86
CA ILE A 781 -16.23 3.53 14.61
C ILE A 781 -15.39 3.05 13.42
N TYR A 782 -14.06 3.05 13.55
CA TYR A 782 -13.17 2.66 12.45
C TYR A 782 -13.40 1.21 12.02
N ALA A 783 -13.59 0.29 12.97
CA ALA A 783 -13.86 -1.12 12.67
C ALA A 783 -15.21 -1.30 11.96
N LYS A 784 -16.27 -0.66 12.45
CA LYS A 784 -17.61 -0.68 11.83
C LYS A 784 -17.58 -0.13 10.40
N MET A 785 -16.92 1.01 10.22
CA MET A 785 -16.72 1.65 8.91
C MET A 785 -15.95 0.72 7.96
N LYS A 786 -14.81 0.16 8.40
CA LYS A 786 -13.98 -0.74 7.59
C LYS A 786 -14.74 -2.00 7.15
N ALA A 787 -15.60 -2.55 7.99
CA ALA A 787 -16.43 -3.71 7.65
C ALA A 787 -17.50 -3.41 6.57
N ASN A 788 -17.97 -2.16 6.51
CA ASN A 788 -19.06 -1.71 5.64
C ASN A 788 -18.58 -0.99 4.36
N ILE A 789 -17.27 -0.92 4.10
CA ILE A 789 -16.76 -0.32 2.87
C ILE A 789 -17.06 -1.22 1.66
N ALA A 790 -17.85 -0.71 0.72
CA ALA A 790 -18.21 -1.40 -0.51
C ALA A 790 -18.23 -0.40 -1.67
N GLY A 791 -17.41 -0.65 -2.69
CA GLY A 791 -17.28 0.22 -3.87
C GLY A 791 -18.51 0.21 -4.79
N GLY A 792 -18.32 0.67 -6.03
CA GLY A 792 -19.36 0.67 -7.05
C GLY A 792 -19.86 -0.74 -7.43
N PRO A 793 -21.18 -0.96 -7.54
CA PRO A 793 -21.73 -2.22 -7.98
C PRO A 793 -21.47 -2.44 -9.49
N SER A 794 -21.23 -3.68 -9.89
CA SER A 794 -21.22 -4.10 -11.29
C SER A 794 -22.03 -5.38 -11.41
N ILE A 795 -23.22 -5.27 -11.98
CA ILE A 795 -24.31 -6.25 -11.94
C ILE A 795 -24.92 -6.35 -13.34
N ILE A 796 -25.10 -7.56 -13.82
CA ILE A 796 -25.83 -7.88 -15.05
C ILE A 796 -27.25 -8.28 -14.65
N PHE A 797 -28.23 -7.73 -15.34
CA PHE A 797 -29.66 -7.95 -15.14
C PHE A 797 -30.26 -8.78 -16.27
N ASN A 798 -29.77 -8.57 -17.51
CA ASN A 798 -30.10 -9.34 -18.69
C ASN A 798 -28.85 -9.53 -19.56
N ARG A 799 -28.62 -10.73 -20.08
CA ARG A 799 -27.34 -11.08 -20.71
C ARG A 799 -27.30 -10.89 -22.23
N TYR A 800 -28.44 -10.76 -22.89
CA TYR A 800 -28.51 -10.60 -24.33
C TYR A 800 -29.76 -9.81 -24.74
N ALA A 801 -29.56 -8.77 -25.55
CA ALA A 801 -30.62 -8.03 -26.22
C ALA A 801 -30.16 -7.64 -27.63
N LYS A 802 -31.04 -7.84 -28.61
CA LYS A 802 -30.84 -7.48 -30.02
C LYS A 802 -32.15 -7.03 -30.65
N ARG A 803 -32.06 -5.95 -31.43
CA ARG A 803 -33.18 -5.28 -32.09
C ARG A 803 -33.96 -6.25 -32.97
N ASN A 804 -35.29 -6.21 -32.87
CA ASN A 804 -36.24 -7.02 -33.62
C ASN A 804 -36.11 -8.56 -33.48
N GLU A 805 -35.15 -9.04 -32.69
CA GLU A 805 -34.88 -10.47 -32.49
C GLU A 805 -35.27 -10.89 -31.07
N THR A 806 -34.76 -10.17 -30.07
CA THR A 806 -35.03 -10.45 -28.66
C THR A 806 -36.27 -9.72 -28.18
N LYS A 807 -36.95 -10.29 -27.18
CA LYS A 807 -38.03 -9.65 -26.44
C LYS A 807 -37.50 -9.13 -25.12
N ILE A 808 -37.96 -7.94 -24.73
CA ILE A 808 -37.75 -7.42 -23.39
C ILE A 808 -38.87 -7.88 -22.44
N ARG A 809 -38.78 -7.46 -21.18
CA ARG A 809 -39.85 -7.64 -20.18
C ARG A 809 -41.22 -7.27 -20.74
N GLY A 810 -42.25 -8.06 -20.43
CA GLY A 810 -43.61 -7.87 -20.97
C GLY A 810 -43.79 -8.39 -22.40
N GLY A 811 -42.78 -9.00 -23.01
CA GLY A 811 -42.90 -9.70 -24.29
C GLY A 811 -42.82 -8.80 -25.54
N LYS A 812 -42.56 -7.50 -25.37
CA LYS A 812 -42.35 -6.55 -26.48
C LYS A 812 -40.98 -6.77 -27.12
N LEU A 813 -40.87 -6.54 -28.43
CA LEU A 813 -39.60 -6.64 -29.15
C LEU A 813 -38.64 -5.53 -28.69
N CYS A 814 -37.37 -5.87 -28.49
CA CYS A 814 -36.31 -4.88 -28.33
C CYS A 814 -36.19 -4.05 -29.61
N LYS A 815 -36.16 -2.72 -29.49
CA LYS A 815 -35.97 -1.78 -30.60
C LYS A 815 -34.69 -0.98 -30.49
N LYS A 816 -34.28 -0.62 -29.27
CA LYS A 816 -33.06 0.17 -29.06
C LYS A 816 -32.39 -0.14 -27.74
N ILE A 817 -31.06 -0.04 -27.71
CA ILE A 817 -30.27 -0.15 -26.48
C ILE A 817 -29.50 1.15 -26.27
N ILE A 818 -29.64 1.73 -25.08
CA ILE A 818 -29.03 3.00 -24.72
C ILE A 818 -28.25 2.84 -23.41
N GLY A 819 -26.99 3.28 -23.41
CA GLY A 819 -26.14 3.35 -22.23
C GLY A 819 -26.05 4.77 -21.71
N TYR A 820 -26.29 4.96 -20.41
CA TYR A 820 -26.18 6.23 -19.71
C TYR A 820 -25.01 6.21 -18.73
N ASP A 821 -24.24 7.30 -18.65
CA ASP A 821 -23.12 7.49 -17.73
C ASP A 821 -23.34 8.73 -16.86
N ALA A 822 -23.29 8.56 -15.54
CA ALA A 822 -23.35 9.64 -14.58
C ALA A 822 -22.04 10.43 -14.58
N ASN A 823 -22.05 11.64 -15.14
CA ASN A 823 -20.85 12.45 -15.24
C ASN A 823 -20.25 12.73 -13.84
N ALA A 824 -19.02 12.30 -13.61
CA ALA A 824 -18.27 12.53 -12.37
C ALA A 824 -19.03 12.12 -11.09
N LEU A 825 -19.61 10.90 -11.08
CA LEU A 825 -20.47 10.39 -10.00
C LEU A 825 -19.88 10.57 -8.59
N TYR A 826 -18.63 10.16 -8.36
CA TYR A 826 -17.99 10.30 -7.06
C TYR A 826 -17.69 11.75 -6.67
N LEU A 827 -17.38 12.60 -7.66
CA LEU A 827 -17.19 14.03 -7.43
C LEU A 827 -18.51 14.70 -7.01
N ARG A 828 -19.63 14.31 -7.66
CA ARG A 828 -20.98 14.71 -7.22
C ARG A 828 -21.24 14.26 -5.80
N ALA A 829 -20.98 13.00 -5.48
CA ALA A 829 -21.17 12.48 -4.12
C ALA A 829 -20.34 13.27 -3.09
N LEU A 830 -19.07 13.58 -3.39
CA LEU A 830 -18.20 14.37 -2.53
C LEU A 830 -18.71 15.81 -2.31
N GLY A 831 -19.34 16.43 -3.31
CA GLY A 831 -19.92 17.78 -3.21
C GLY A 831 -21.25 17.85 -2.46
N ASN A 832 -21.84 16.71 -2.06
CA ASN A 832 -23.07 16.66 -1.28
C ASN A 832 -22.80 16.76 0.23
N GLU A 833 -23.83 16.54 1.04
CA GLU A 833 -23.73 16.50 2.49
C GLU A 833 -22.75 15.41 2.93
N MET A 834 -21.71 15.82 3.65
CA MET A 834 -20.66 14.95 4.16
C MET A 834 -20.70 14.88 5.68
N PRO A 835 -20.30 13.75 6.27
CA PRO A 835 -20.14 13.62 7.72
C PRO A 835 -19.00 14.53 8.23
N CYS A 836 -19.37 15.62 8.88
CA CYS A 836 -18.48 16.61 9.49
C CYS A 836 -18.60 16.58 11.02
N GLY A 837 -17.79 17.39 11.71
CA GLY A 837 -17.72 17.37 13.17
C GLY A 837 -17.02 16.14 13.72
N ARG A 838 -16.91 16.09 15.06
CA ARG A 838 -16.43 14.88 15.75
C ARG A 838 -17.50 13.80 15.64
N LEU A 839 -17.13 12.63 15.15
CA LEU A 839 -18.01 11.47 15.17
C LEU A 839 -18.11 10.90 16.58
N THR A 840 -19.32 10.57 17.02
CA THR A 840 -19.56 9.93 18.31
C THR A 840 -20.55 8.79 18.17
N THR A 841 -20.30 7.68 18.86
CA THR A 841 -21.22 6.54 18.90
C THR A 841 -22.27 6.76 19.98
N ILE A 842 -23.54 6.61 19.64
CA ILE A 842 -24.64 6.58 20.60
C ILE A 842 -25.44 5.28 20.44
N GLU A 843 -26.08 4.82 21.51
CA GLU A 843 -27.02 3.71 21.43
C GLU A 843 -28.25 4.10 20.63
N ALA A 844 -28.80 3.17 19.86
CA ALA A 844 -30.04 3.40 19.15
C ALA A 844 -31.21 3.45 20.14
N TYR A 845 -31.99 4.54 20.10
CA TYR A 845 -33.14 4.76 20.97
C TYR A 845 -34.45 4.67 20.18
N HIS A 846 -35.56 4.48 20.90
CA HIS A 846 -36.89 4.53 20.30
C HIS A 846 -37.18 5.93 19.74
N GLY A 847 -37.54 6.07 18.47
CA GLY A 847 -37.70 7.37 17.80
C GLY A 847 -36.52 7.77 16.92
N ILE A 848 -35.42 7.00 16.92
CA ILE A 848 -34.20 7.39 16.19
C ILE A 848 -34.40 7.45 14.68
N VAL A 849 -35.28 6.60 14.14
CA VAL A 849 -35.56 6.56 12.70
C VAL A 849 -36.33 7.82 12.29
N GLU A 850 -37.32 8.20 13.08
CA GLU A 850 -38.13 9.41 12.92
C GLU A 850 -37.25 10.66 13.00
N ASP A 851 -36.28 10.69 13.92
CA ASP A 851 -35.31 11.77 14.04
C ASP A 851 -34.34 11.85 12.86
N ILE A 852 -33.96 10.73 12.24
CA ILE A 852 -33.18 10.73 11.00
C ILE A 852 -34.02 11.25 9.83
N VAL A 853 -35.26 10.78 9.70
CA VAL A 853 -36.16 11.16 8.60
C VAL A 853 -36.51 12.65 8.67
N SER A 854 -36.71 13.17 9.88
CA SER A 854 -37.04 14.58 10.16
C SER A 854 -35.82 15.50 10.22
N ASP A 855 -34.61 15.01 9.90
CA ASP A 855 -33.34 15.74 9.93
C ASP A 855 -32.94 16.31 11.32
N ASN A 856 -33.51 15.77 12.41
CA ASN A 856 -33.12 16.10 13.79
C ASN A 856 -31.73 15.56 14.13
N ILE A 857 -31.35 14.42 13.54
CA ILE A 857 -30.01 13.83 13.66
C ILE A 857 -29.45 13.41 12.30
N PHE A 858 -28.13 13.42 12.18
CA PHE A 858 -27.41 13.07 10.97
C PHE A 858 -26.24 12.15 11.27
N GLY A 859 -25.97 11.19 10.39
CA GLY A 859 -24.94 10.20 10.64
C GLY A 859 -25.17 8.87 9.94
N PHE A 860 -24.79 7.79 10.61
CA PHE A 860 -24.91 6.43 10.10
C PHE A 860 -25.65 5.55 11.11
N LEU A 861 -26.69 4.87 10.65
CA LEU A 861 -27.44 3.91 11.46
C LEU A 861 -26.93 2.49 11.19
N GLU A 862 -26.62 1.75 12.24
CA GLU A 862 -26.38 0.31 12.18
C GLU A 862 -27.70 -0.42 12.45
N CYS A 863 -28.22 -1.12 11.44
CA CYS A 863 -29.53 -1.76 11.51
C CYS A 863 -29.61 -3.04 10.68
N ASP A 864 -30.64 -3.84 10.97
CA ASP A 864 -31.19 -4.84 10.06
C ASP A 864 -32.28 -4.18 9.22
N ILE A 865 -32.21 -4.33 7.90
CA ILE A 865 -33.19 -3.76 6.97
C ILE A 865 -33.56 -4.81 5.92
N HIS A 866 -34.82 -4.85 5.50
CA HIS A 866 -35.25 -5.71 4.41
C HIS A 866 -36.32 -5.06 3.52
N THR A 867 -36.50 -5.69 2.36
CA THR A 867 -37.59 -5.46 1.44
C THR A 867 -38.78 -6.30 1.88
N PRO A 868 -39.96 -5.71 2.17
CA PRO A 868 -41.16 -6.48 2.48
C PRO A 868 -41.60 -7.36 1.30
N GLU A 869 -42.32 -8.45 1.58
CA GLU A 869 -42.69 -9.45 0.57
C GLU A 869 -43.45 -8.83 -0.61
N HIS A 870 -44.42 -7.96 -0.32
CA HIS A 870 -45.24 -7.27 -1.32
C HIS A 870 -44.46 -6.25 -2.18
N PHE A 871 -43.23 -5.88 -1.78
CA PHE A 871 -42.33 -5.02 -2.56
C PHE A 871 -41.23 -5.81 -3.30
N LYS A 872 -41.08 -7.13 -3.09
CA LYS A 872 -40.03 -7.88 -3.78
C LYS A 872 -40.18 -7.86 -5.29
N ASP A 873 -41.39 -7.97 -5.81
CA ASP A 873 -41.66 -7.86 -7.25
C ASP A 873 -41.29 -6.47 -7.79
N TYR A 874 -41.56 -5.42 -7.01
CA TYR A 874 -41.16 -4.06 -7.34
C TYR A 874 -39.63 -3.93 -7.44
N PHE A 875 -38.87 -4.55 -6.53
CA PHE A 875 -37.40 -4.51 -6.49
C PHE A 875 -36.68 -5.66 -7.25
N SER A 876 -37.42 -6.49 -7.98
CA SER A 876 -36.91 -7.74 -8.56
C SER A 876 -35.80 -7.56 -9.61
N GLU A 877 -35.87 -6.50 -10.41
CA GLU A 877 -34.80 -6.17 -11.35
C GLU A 877 -33.58 -5.67 -10.58
N MET A 878 -33.69 -4.50 -9.92
CA MET A 878 -32.60 -3.83 -9.23
C MET A 878 -32.77 -3.81 -7.72
N THR A 879 -32.39 -4.90 -7.05
CA THR A 879 -32.45 -4.96 -5.59
C THR A 879 -31.71 -3.79 -4.92
N PRO A 880 -32.33 -3.10 -3.95
CA PRO A 880 -31.87 -1.80 -3.48
C PRO A 880 -30.67 -1.88 -2.53
N ILE A 881 -30.53 -2.97 -1.77
CA ILE A 881 -29.50 -3.09 -0.73
C ILE A 881 -28.22 -3.70 -1.30
N PHE A 882 -27.15 -2.90 -1.37
CA PHE A 882 -25.84 -3.36 -1.83
C PHE A 882 -24.93 -3.82 -0.69
N LYS A 883 -24.60 -5.11 -0.63
CA LYS A 883 -23.73 -5.69 0.42
C LYS A 883 -22.66 -6.62 -0.13
N ASN A 884 -21.54 -6.72 0.60
CA ASN A 884 -20.51 -7.73 0.34
C ASN A 884 -20.85 -9.00 1.11
N THR A 885 -21.17 -10.09 0.42
CA THR A 885 -21.43 -11.39 1.04
C THR A 885 -20.57 -12.49 0.42
N LEU A 886 -20.45 -13.63 1.09
CA LEU A 886 -19.81 -14.83 0.52
C LEU A 886 -20.80 -15.48 -0.44
N ILE A 887 -20.40 -15.67 -1.69
CA ILE A 887 -21.15 -16.49 -2.65
C ILE A 887 -20.52 -17.86 -2.64
N ASP A 888 -21.24 -18.86 -2.11
CA ASP A 888 -20.81 -20.25 -2.19
C ASP A 888 -21.29 -20.87 -3.50
N CYS A 889 -20.37 -20.95 -4.46
CA CYS A 889 -20.64 -21.48 -5.80
C CYS A 889 -20.85 -23.01 -5.83
N ALA A 890 -20.66 -23.70 -4.70
CA ALA A 890 -20.93 -25.12 -4.54
C ALA A 890 -22.31 -25.40 -3.89
N ASP A 891 -23.03 -24.35 -3.52
CA ASP A 891 -24.40 -24.45 -3.02
C ASP A 891 -25.39 -24.08 -4.13
N GLU A 892 -26.16 -25.06 -4.58
CA GLU A 892 -27.17 -24.89 -5.63
C GLU A 892 -28.23 -23.85 -5.26
N SER A 893 -28.60 -23.75 -3.97
CA SER A 893 -29.62 -22.81 -3.49
C SER A 893 -29.18 -21.35 -3.63
N VAL A 894 -27.87 -21.09 -3.67
CA VAL A 894 -27.32 -19.75 -3.80
C VAL A 894 -27.33 -19.30 -5.25
N ILE A 895 -26.61 -20.00 -6.15
CA ILE A 895 -26.40 -19.55 -7.55
C ILE A 895 -27.46 -20.07 -8.53
N GLY A 896 -28.37 -20.93 -8.09
CA GLY A 896 -29.40 -21.55 -8.89
C GLY A 896 -28.92 -22.79 -9.65
N HIS A 897 -29.87 -23.69 -9.94
CA HIS A 897 -29.65 -24.99 -10.59
C HIS A 897 -28.78 -24.92 -11.84
N HIS A 898 -29.10 -23.99 -12.74
CA HIS A 898 -28.42 -23.83 -14.03
C HIS A 898 -26.94 -23.50 -13.91
N MET A 899 -26.60 -22.48 -13.12
CA MET A 899 -25.20 -22.06 -12.93
C MET A 899 -24.43 -23.04 -12.05
N TYR A 900 -25.10 -23.73 -11.12
CA TYR A 900 -24.51 -24.82 -10.35
C TYR A 900 -24.08 -25.97 -11.25
N LYS A 901 -24.98 -26.49 -12.10
CA LYS A 901 -24.66 -27.54 -13.08
C LYS A 901 -23.53 -27.14 -14.03
N TYR A 902 -23.56 -25.91 -14.55
CA TYR A 902 -22.47 -25.41 -15.40
C TYR A 902 -21.14 -25.31 -14.63
N ASN A 903 -21.17 -24.94 -13.34
CA ASN A 903 -19.97 -24.90 -12.52
C ASN A 903 -19.37 -26.29 -12.27
N GLU A 904 -20.22 -27.28 -11.98
CA GLU A 904 -19.80 -28.67 -11.76
C GLU A 904 -19.22 -29.29 -13.04
N ALA A 905 -19.84 -29.04 -14.19
CA ALA A 905 -19.34 -29.51 -15.49
C ALA A 905 -17.92 -29.02 -15.82
N ARG A 906 -17.47 -27.90 -15.23
CA ARG A 906 -16.12 -27.34 -15.42
C ARG A 906 -15.02 -28.08 -14.64
N LYS A 907 -15.36 -29.05 -13.79
CA LYS A 907 -14.42 -29.91 -13.04
C LYS A 907 -13.33 -29.08 -12.35
N GLN A 908 -12.06 -29.28 -12.72
CA GLN A 908 -10.89 -28.59 -12.17
C GLN A 908 -10.93 -27.05 -12.35
N SER A 909 -11.72 -26.56 -13.31
CA SER A 909 -11.88 -25.13 -13.62
C SER A 909 -13.12 -24.49 -12.97
N ARG A 910 -13.78 -25.16 -12.02
CA ARG A 910 -14.92 -24.62 -11.28
C ARG A 910 -14.57 -23.34 -10.53
N ALA A 911 -15.55 -22.44 -10.43
CA ALA A 911 -15.48 -21.28 -9.58
C ALA A 911 -15.43 -21.69 -8.10
N LYS A 912 -14.69 -20.91 -7.31
CA LYS A 912 -14.51 -21.12 -5.87
C LYS A 912 -15.32 -20.08 -5.10
N PRO A 913 -15.79 -20.42 -3.88
CA PRO A 913 -16.46 -19.46 -3.02
C PRO A 913 -15.66 -18.18 -2.84
N ALA A 914 -16.33 -17.03 -2.96
CA ALA A 914 -15.67 -15.73 -2.89
C ALA A 914 -16.59 -14.64 -2.36
N ARG A 915 -16.04 -13.69 -1.58
CA ARG A 915 -16.78 -12.51 -1.16
C ARG A 915 -16.93 -11.52 -2.32
N LYS A 916 -18.18 -11.16 -2.63
CA LYS A 916 -18.54 -10.30 -3.76
C LYS A 916 -19.62 -9.29 -3.35
N LEU A 917 -19.62 -8.14 -4.02
CA LEU A 917 -20.67 -7.14 -3.91
C LEU A 917 -21.86 -7.56 -4.80
N ILE A 918 -23.04 -7.67 -4.18
CA ILE A 918 -24.32 -7.99 -4.83
C ILE A 918 -25.39 -6.96 -4.45
N GLY A 919 -26.49 -6.95 -5.20
CA GLY A 919 -27.76 -6.39 -4.71
C GLY A 919 -28.54 -7.49 -3.98
N SER A 920 -29.17 -7.16 -2.86
CA SER A 920 -29.90 -8.07 -1.98
C SER A 920 -31.22 -7.43 -1.53
N TYR A 921 -32.16 -8.27 -1.08
CA TYR A 921 -33.42 -7.83 -0.47
C TYR A 921 -33.26 -7.48 1.01
N PHE A 922 -32.15 -7.84 1.65
CA PHE A 922 -31.94 -7.59 3.08
C PHE A 922 -30.48 -7.34 3.41
N GLY A 923 -30.24 -6.66 4.53
CA GLY A 923 -28.92 -6.47 5.11
C GLY A 923 -29.01 -6.60 6.63
N GLU A 924 -28.09 -7.36 7.21
CA GLU A 924 -28.02 -7.56 8.66
C GLU A 924 -26.81 -6.80 9.21
N LYS A 925 -27.01 -6.09 10.33
CA LYS A 925 -26.01 -5.22 10.97
C LYS A 925 -25.25 -4.35 9.97
N ILE A 926 -25.97 -3.83 8.98
CA ILE A 926 -25.40 -2.99 7.93
C ILE A 926 -25.37 -1.55 8.43
N LEU A 927 -24.30 -0.83 8.08
CA LEU A 927 -24.14 0.58 8.42
C LEU A 927 -24.62 1.45 7.25
N ILE A 928 -25.75 2.14 7.42
CA ILE A 928 -26.41 2.92 6.37
C ILE A 928 -26.31 4.42 6.68
N TYR A 929 -25.87 5.19 5.70
CA TYR A 929 -25.74 6.63 5.78
C TYR A 929 -27.12 7.30 5.63
N ALA A 930 -27.39 8.34 6.43
CA ALA A 930 -28.71 8.95 6.56
C ALA A 930 -29.42 9.25 5.22
N PRO A 931 -28.80 9.87 4.20
CA PRO A 931 -29.47 10.11 2.91
C PRO A 931 -29.93 8.84 2.19
N LEU A 932 -29.14 7.75 2.25
CA LEU A 932 -29.51 6.47 1.64
C LEU A 932 -30.62 5.79 2.45
N LEU A 933 -30.57 5.88 3.79
CA LEU A 933 -31.61 5.33 4.66
C LEU A 933 -32.95 6.02 4.41
N LYS A 934 -32.98 7.35 4.33
CA LYS A 934 -34.19 8.13 4.02
C LYS A 934 -34.82 7.66 2.71
N TRP A 935 -34.01 7.46 1.67
CA TRP A 935 -34.49 6.93 0.40
C TRP A 935 -35.07 5.52 0.54
N TYR A 936 -34.39 4.61 1.24
CA TYR A 936 -34.91 3.26 1.50
C TYR A 936 -36.29 3.27 2.18
N LEU A 937 -36.44 4.04 3.26
CA LEU A 937 -37.69 4.12 4.01
C LEU A 937 -38.82 4.73 3.16
N SER A 938 -38.53 5.78 2.39
CA SER A 938 -39.51 6.39 1.47
C SER A 938 -39.97 5.44 0.35
N HIS A 939 -39.20 4.40 0.05
CA HIS A 939 -39.52 3.38 -0.95
C HIS A 939 -40.03 2.06 -0.31
N GLY A 940 -40.45 2.10 0.95
CA GLY A 940 -41.13 0.99 1.61
C GLY A 940 -40.23 -0.11 2.17
N LEU A 941 -38.91 0.11 2.29
CA LEU A 941 -38.05 -0.82 3.03
C LEU A 941 -38.28 -0.68 4.54
N GLU A 942 -38.20 -1.79 5.26
CA GLU A 942 -38.49 -1.86 6.68
C GLU A 942 -37.23 -2.18 7.50
N ILE A 943 -37.04 -1.43 8.58
CA ILE A 943 -36.02 -1.71 9.60
C ILE A 943 -36.64 -2.66 10.63
N THR A 944 -36.04 -3.84 10.79
CA THR A 944 -36.50 -4.81 11.81
C THR A 944 -35.77 -4.65 13.13
N LYS A 945 -34.54 -4.10 13.09
CA LYS A 945 -33.72 -3.93 14.29
C LYS A 945 -32.71 -2.82 14.14
N THR A 946 -32.53 -2.02 15.20
CA THR A 946 -31.47 -1.01 15.31
C THR A 946 -30.46 -1.40 16.38
N TYR A 947 -29.18 -1.07 16.18
CA TYR A 947 -28.11 -1.42 17.11
C TYR A 947 -27.40 -0.20 17.67
N SER A 948 -26.90 0.68 16.80
CA SER A 948 -26.19 1.89 17.21
C SER A 948 -26.26 2.96 16.14
N PHE A 949 -25.95 4.18 16.52
CA PHE A 949 -25.89 5.31 15.61
C PHE A 949 -24.58 6.06 15.76
N ILE A 950 -23.93 6.36 14.64
CA ILE A 950 -22.71 7.14 14.57
C ILE A 950 -23.12 8.56 14.19
N LYS A 951 -23.21 9.43 15.19
CA LYS A 951 -23.64 10.82 15.02
C LYS A 951 -22.55 11.64 14.35
N ALA A 952 -22.97 12.52 13.44
CA ALA A 952 -22.15 13.49 12.73
C ALA A 952 -22.90 14.82 12.58
N ASN A 953 -22.20 15.86 12.15
CA ASN A 953 -22.80 17.08 11.61
C ASN A 953 -22.91 16.97 10.08
N SER A 954 -24.00 17.49 9.50
CA SER A 954 -24.16 17.59 8.04
C SER A 954 -23.59 18.90 7.51
N HIS A 955 -22.70 18.83 6.53
CA HIS A 955 -22.24 20.01 5.79
C HIS A 955 -21.68 19.65 4.41
N LYS A 956 -21.85 20.54 3.41
CA LYS A 956 -21.30 20.39 2.05
C LYS A 956 -19.85 20.89 1.96
N ALA A 957 -18.96 20.31 2.77
CA ALA A 957 -17.60 20.82 2.98
C ALA A 957 -16.72 20.85 1.71
N PHE A 958 -17.05 20.04 0.69
CA PHE A 958 -16.27 19.93 -0.54
C PHE A 958 -17.05 20.35 -1.81
N ALA A 959 -18.22 20.97 -1.68
CA ALA A 959 -18.93 21.57 -2.82
C ALA A 959 -18.05 22.57 -3.62
N PRO A 960 -17.26 23.47 -2.97
CA PRO A 960 -16.38 24.36 -3.72
C PRO A 960 -15.29 23.62 -4.52
N PHE A 961 -14.84 22.45 -4.05
CA PHE A 961 -13.88 21.62 -4.77
C PHE A 961 -14.52 20.95 -5.99
N MET A 962 -15.74 20.41 -5.85
CA MET A 962 -16.52 19.89 -6.97
C MET A 962 -16.73 20.94 -8.07
N GLU A 963 -17.10 22.16 -7.69
CA GLU A 963 -17.28 23.27 -8.63
C GLU A 963 -15.97 23.68 -9.31
N ALA A 964 -14.89 23.80 -8.55
CA ALA A 964 -13.58 24.13 -9.12
C ALA A 964 -13.12 23.12 -10.19
N VAL A 965 -13.32 21.83 -9.94
CA VAL A 965 -13.02 20.77 -10.93
C VAL A 965 -13.93 20.88 -12.15
N SER A 966 -15.24 21.08 -11.95
CA SER A 966 -16.21 21.13 -13.04
C SER A 966 -16.00 22.36 -13.92
N ASN A 967 -15.74 23.53 -13.32
CA ASN A 967 -15.46 24.78 -14.02
C ASN A 967 -14.17 24.71 -14.82
N ALA A 968 -13.09 24.16 -14.25
CA ALA A 968 -11.85 23.97 -14.99
C ALA A 968 -12.04 23.08 -16.24
N ARG A 969 -12.90 22.05 -16.15
CA ARG A 969 -13.26 21.20 -17.29
C ARG A 969 -14.08 21.94 -18.34
N ARG A 970 -15.06 22.75 -17.91
CA ARG A 970 -15.86 23.60 -18.81
C ARG A 970 -14.96 24.61 -19.55
N GLU A 971 -14.05 25.26 -18.84
CA GLU A 971 -13.11 26.22 -19.44
C GLU A 971 -12.20 25.55 -20.49
N GLY A 972 -11.69 24.35 -20.24
CA GLY A 972 -10.85 23.64 -21.21
C GLY A 972 -11.59 23.10 -22.44
N ASP A 973 -12.92 22.92 -22.37
CA ASP A 973 -13.74 22.59 -23.54
C ASP A 973 -13.93 23.82 -24.45
N VAL A 974 -13.88 25.04 -23.90
CA VAL A 974 -14.02 26.31 -24.64
C VAL A 974 -12.67 26.80 -25.16
N ASP A 975 -11.65 26.80 -24.30
CA ASP A 975 -10.31 27.29 -24.60
C ASP A 975 -9.32 26.11 -24.64
N LYS A 976 -8.88 25.76 -25.85
CA LYS A 976 -7.91 24.68 -26.07
C LYS A 976 -6.58 24.91 -25.35
N SER A 977 -6.21 26.16 -25.03
CA SER A 977 -5.01 26.46 -24.24
C SER A 977 -5.14 25.98 -22.78
N LYS A 978 -6.38 25.83 -22.29
CA LYS A 978 -6.71 25.32 -20.95
C LYS A 978 -7.06 23.83 -20.92
N ALA A 979 -7.06 23.14 -22.06
CA ALA A 979 -7.37 21.70 -22.15
C ALA A 979 -6.50 20.85 -21.22
N MET A 980 -5.22 21.21 -21.08
CA MET A 980 -4.27 20.52 -20.21
C MET A 980 -4.61 20.71 -18.71
N ILE A 981 -5.08 21.91 -18.30
CA ILE A 981 -5.58 22.17 -16.94
C ILE A 981 -6.88 21.39 -16.68
N ALA A 982 -7.77 21.31 -17.67
CA ALA A 982 -9.02 20.56 -17.58
C ALA A 982 -8.79 19.07 -17.34
N GLU A 983 -7.90 18.44 -18.12
CA GLU A 983 -7.55 17.03 -17.93
C GLU A 983 -6.85 16.81 -16.58
N MET A 984 -5.99 17.74 -16.14
CA MET A 984 -5.43 17.66 -14.78
C MET A 984 -6.50 17.76 -13.69
N MET A 985 -7.43 18.71 -13.77
CA MET A 985 -8.46 18.87 -12.74
C MET A 985 -9.42 17.68 -12.68
N LYS A 986 -9.71 17.06 -13.82
CA LYS A 986 -10.42 15.77 -13.88
C LYS A 986 -9.67 14.68 -13.13
N LEU A 987 -8.35 14.60 -13.29
CA LEU A 987 -7.51 13.64 -12.56
C LEU A 987 -7.48 13.90 -11.06
N VAL A 988 -7.37 15.17 -10.68
CA VAL A 988 -7.42 15.62 -9.28
C VAL A 988 -8.78 15.29 -8.67
N GLY A 989 -9.88 15.60 -9.34
CA GLY A 989 -11.25 15.30 -8.89
C GLY A 989 -11.50 13.81 -8.67
N ASN A 990 -11.04 12.96 -9.60
CA ASN A 990 -11.24 11.51 -9.50
C ASN A 990 -10.34 10.83 -8.44
N SER A 991 -9.23 11.47 -8.05
CA SER A 991 -8.22 10.85 -7.18
C SER A 991 -8.24 11.36 -5.74
N ALA A 992 -8.94 12.46 -5.45
CA ALA A 992 -8.83 13.19 -4.18
C ALA A 992 -9.25 12.40 -2.93
N PHE A 993 -10.31 11.59 -3.02
CA PHE A 993 -10.91 10.93 -1.86
C PHE A 993 -10.37 9.52 -1.58
N GLY A 994 -9.60 8.92 -2.50
CA GLY A 994 -9.12 7.54 -2.37
C GLY A 994 -8.21 7.32 -1.15
N ARG A 995 -7.57 8.37 -0.66
CA ARG A 995 -6.74 8.36 0.55
C ARG A 995 -7.55 8.17 1.83
N SER A 996 -8.79 8.67 1.86
CA SER A 996 -9.67 8.62 3.04
C SER A 996 -10.00 7.18 3.44
N GLY A 997 -10.20 6.28 2.46
CA GLY A 997 -10.53 4.86 2.67
C GLY A 997 -9.34 3.90 2.59
N MET A 998 -8.11 4.41 2.62
CA MET A 998 -6.90 3.60 2.48
C MET A 998 -6.67 2.69 3.70
N ASP A 999 -6.63 1.37 3.47
CA ASP A 999 -6.39 0.39 4.52
C ASP A 999 -4.90 0.25 4.86
N MET A 1000 -4.49 0.93 5.93
CA MET A 1000 -3.11 0.94 6.39
C MET A 1000 -2.61 -0.43 6.86
N SER A 1001 -3.48 -1.38 7.20
CA SER A 1001 -3.06 -2.72 7.66
C SER A 1001 -2.50 -3.59 6.55
N LYS A 1002 -2.81 -3.27 5.28
CA LYS A 1002 -2.27 -3.97 4.11
C LYS A 1002 -0.86 -3.50 3.73
N HIS A 1003 -0.40 -2.38 4.29
CA HIS A 1003 0.91 -1.83 3.97
C HIS A 1003 2.02 -2.61 4.67
N LYS A 1004 3.03 -3.00 3.88
CA LYS A 1004 4.25 -3.65 4.37
C LYS A 1004 5.39 -2.63 4.47
N GLU A 1005 6.42 -2.96 5.25
CA GLU A 1005 7.69 -2.24 5.29
C GLU A 1005 8.74 -3.09 4.58
N ILE A 1006 9.52 -2.49 3.69
CA ILE A 1006 10.53 -3.19 2.89
C ILE A 1006 11.90 -2.70 3.32
N LYS A 1007 12.82 -3.63 3.52
CA LYS A 1007 14.21 -3.37 3.88
C LYS A 1007 15.11 -4.13 2.94
N TYR A 1008 16.26 -3.54 2.64
CA TYR A 1008 17.31 -4.20 1.90
C TYR A 1008 18.51 -4.37 2.82
N GLU A 1009 19.15 -5.52 2.75
CA GLU A 1009 20.26 -5.87 3.63
C GLU A 1009 21.23 -6.79 2.89
N SER A 1010 22.52 -6.48 2.96
CA SER A 1010 23.61 -7.30 2.39
C SER A 1010 24.43 -8.00 3.48
N ASN A 1011 24.34 -7.56 4.73
CA ASN A 1011 25.09 -8.16 5.83
C ASN A 1011 24.37 -9.39 6.41
N ASP A 1012 24.98 -10.56 6.33
CA ASP A 1012 24.43 -11.83 6.84
C ASP A 1012 23.92 -11.78 8.28
N LYS A 1013 24.66 -11.12 9.18
CA LYS A 1013 24.26 -11.00 10.59
C LYS A 1013 23.01 -10.13 10.72
N ALA A 1014 22.95 -9.03 9.98
CA ALA A 1014 21.77 -8.16 9.96
C ALA A 1014 20.57 -8.86 9.31
N ILE A 1015 20.76 -9.62 8.23
CA ILE A 1015 19.71 -10.46 7.60
C ILE A 1015 19.14 -11.44 8.62
N LYS A 1016 20.00 -12.22 9.30
CA LYS A 1016 19.58 -13.16 10.35
C LYS A 1016 18.79 -12.45 11.45
N ASN A 1017 19.26 -11.30 11.92
CA ASN A 1017 18.54 -10.48 12.92
C ASN A 1017 17.16 -10.01 12.43
N LYS A 1018 16.98 -9.74 11.13
CA LYS A 1018 15.66 -9.37 10.57
C LYS A 1018 14.74 -10.57 10.44
N ILE A 1019 15.26 -11.74 10.03
CA ILE A 1019 14.49 -12.98 9.92
C ILE A 1019 13.96 -13.41 11.30
N GLU A 1020 14.79 -13.28 12.35
CA GLU A 1020 14.39 -13.57 13.74
C GLU A 1020 13.39 -12.54 14.30
N HIS A 1021 13.21 -11.39 13.65
CA HIS A 1021 12.27 -10.38 14.14
C HIS A 1021 10.83 -10.83 13.90
N PHE A 1022 9.99 -10.83 14.94
CA PHE A 1022 8.59 -11.29 14.90
C PHE A 1022 7.66 -10.62 13.86
N THR A 1023 8.07 -9.50 13.26
CA THR A 1023 7.33 -8.86 12.15
C THR A 1023 7.85 -9.25 10.76
N PHE A 1024 8.79 -10.18 10.66
CA PHE A 1024 9.26 -10.75 9.40
C PHE A 1024 8.09 -11.39 8.65
N HIS A 1025 8.03 -11.17 7.34
CA HIS A 1025 6.97 -11.71 6.49
C HIS A 1025 7.52 -12.56 5.33
N GLY A 1026 8.65 -12.18 4.77
CA GLY A 1026 9.28 -12.91 3.68
C GLY A 1026 10.60 -12.29 3.27
N LEU A 1027 11.41 -13.06 2.57
CA LEU A 1027 12.71 -12.66 2.02
C LEU A 1027 12.78 -13.09 0.56
N GLU A 1028 13.35 -12.24 -0.27
CA GLU A 1028 13.72 -12.56 -1.66
C GLU A 1028 15.21 -12.24 -1.83
N GLU A 1029 16.00 -13.26 -2.20
CA GLU A 1029 17.43 -13.11 -2.46
C GLU A 1029 17.65 -12.37 -3.78
N LEU A 1030 18.49 -11.34 -3.74
CA LEU A 1030 19.05 -10.64 -4.91
C LEU A 1030 20.51 -11.11 -5.11
N ASN A 1031 21.25 -10.54 -6.06
CA ASN A 1031 22.61 -11.01 -6.36
C ASN A 1031 23.55 -10.81 -5.16
N ASP A 1032 23.65 -9.58 -4.65
CA ASP A 1032 24.55 -9.20 -3.55
C ASP A 1032 23.79 -8.66 -2.31
N SER A 1033 22.47 -8.86 -2.23
CA SER A 1033 21.64 -8.38 -1.12
C SER A 1033 20.31 -9.14 -1.02
N CYS A 1034 19.48 -8.83 -0.02
CA CYS A 1034 18.16 -9.42 0.16
C CYS A 1034 17.07 -8.35 0.27
N ASP A 1035 15.93 -8.55 -0.40
CA ASP A 1035 14.68 -7.82 -0.17
C ASP A 1035 13.94 -8.49 0.99
N ILE A 1036 13.86 -7.80 2.13
CA ILE A 1036 13.22 -8.27 3.35
C ILE A 1036 11.90 -7.55 3.53
N THR A 1037 10.81 -8.29 3.41
CA THR A 1037 9.46 -7.79 3.65
C THR A 1037 9.08 -7.98 5.12
N MET A 1038 8.67 -6.89 5.77
CA MET A 1038 8.23 -6.84 7.16
C MET A 1038 6.77 -6.37 7.25
N LYS A 1039 6.00 -6.88 8.21
CA LYS A 1039 4.71 -6.31 8.61
C LYS A 1039 4.93 -4.99 9.36
N LYS A 1040 4.03 -4.03 9.17
CA LYS A 1040 4.07 -2.77 9.94
C LYS A 1040 3.54 -2.99 11.35
N ARG A 1041 4.41 -2.83 12.34
CA ARG A 1041 4.03 -2.97 13.75
C ARG A 1041 3.08 -1.88 14.23
N ARG A 1042 3.23 -0.63 13.79
CA ARG A 1042 2.36 0.48 14.22
C ARG A 1042 1.53 0.96 13.03
N LEU A 1043 0.22 0.94 13.19
CA LEU A 1043 -0.74 1.47 12.22
C LEU A 1043 -1.30 2.78 12.77
N ASN A 1044 -1.11 3.87 12.04
CA ASN A 1044 -1.62 5.19 12.44
C ASN A 1044 -2.91 5.44 11.65
N ASN A 1045 -4.06 5.16 12.26
CA ASN A 1045 -5.38 5.28 11.67
C ASN A 1045 -5.90 6.71 11.86
N LYS A 1046 -5.39 7.64 11.04
CA LYS A 1046 -5.80 9.06 11.04
C LYS A 1046 -6.71 9.45 9.86
N ASN A 1047 -6.78 8.61 8.83
CA ASN A 1047 -7.52 8.93 7.61
C ASN A 1047 -9.04 8.89 7.89
N PRO A 1048 -9.83 9.83 7.33
CA PRO A 1048 -11.26 9.92 7.60
C PRO A 1048 -12.07 8.91 6.77
N ILE A 1049 -12.06 7.64 7.18
CA ILE A 1049 -12.70 6.53 6.45
C ILE A 1049 -14.21 6.72 6.21
N HIS A 1050 -14.90 7.42 7.13
CA HIS A 1050 -16.32 7.77 7.02
C HIS A 1050 -16.64 8.57 5.76
N LEU A 1051 -15.69 9.39 5.28
CA LEU A 1051 -15.84 10.13 4.02
C LEU A 1051 -15.99 9.18 2.83
N SER A 1052 -15.17 8.13 2.77
CA SER A 1052 -15.24 7.16 1.66
C SER A 1052 -16.55 6.39 1.65
N ILE A 1053 -17.08 6.04 2.82
CA ILE A 1053 -18.35 5.29 2.92
C ILE A 1053 -19.52 6.16 2.52
N ALA A 1054 -19.58 7.42 2.99
CA ALA A 1054 -20.58 8.39 2.56
C ALA A 1054 -20.57 8.56 1.03
N ILE A 1055 -19.38 8.74 0.42
CA ILE A 1055 -19.24 8.88 -1.04
C ILE A 1055 -19.75 7.65 -1.78
N TYR A 1056 -19.37 6.43 -1.37
CA TYR A 1056 -19.83 5.21 -2.04
C TYR A 1056 -21.34 4.98 -1.89
N GLN A 1057 -21.91 5.30 -0.73
CA GLN A 1057 -23.36 5.14 -0.52
C GLN A 1057 -24.17 6.20 -1.28
N LEU A 1058 -23.71 7.45 -1.33
CA LEU A 1058 -24.34 8.49 -2.15
C LEU A 1058 -24.22 8.22 -3.66
N ALA A 1059 -23.12 7.59 -4.10
CA ALA A 1059 -22.98 7.15 -5.49
C ALA A 1059 -24.00 6.05 -5.83
N LYS A 1060 -24.17 5.05 -4.95
CA LYS A 1060 -25.20 4.01 -5.11
C LYS A 1060 -26.60 4.59 -5.08
N LEU A 1061 -26.86 5.52 -4.16
CA LEU A 1061 -28.13 6.25 -4.08
C LEU A 1061 -28.44 6.91 -5.42
N ARG A 1062 -27.50 7.63 -6.03
CA ARG A 1062 -27.77 8.28 -7.32
C ARG A 1062 -28.08 7.29 -8.45
N MET A 1063 -27.50 6.09 -8.44
CA MET A 1063 -27.85 5.04 -9.40
C MET A 1063 -29.23 4.42 -9.11
N LEU A 1064 -29.59 4.23 -7.83
CA LEU A 1064 -30.93 3.79 -7.44
C LEU A 1064 -32.00 4.81 -7.86
N GLN A 1065 -31.75 6.09 -7.58
CA GLN A 1065 -32.60 7.20 -8.00
C GLN A 1065 -32.76 7.26 -9.52
N PHE A 1066 -31.69 7.00 -10.28
CA PHE A 1066 -31.80 6.96 -11.74
C PHE A 1066 -32.68 5.82 -12.23
N TYR A 1067 -32.56 4.64 -11.64
CA TYR A 1067 -33.40 3.52 -12.02
C TYR A 1067 -34.85 3.73 -11.57
N TYR A 1068 -35.11 3.98 -10.29
CA TYR A 1068 -36.45 4.01 -9.71
C TYR A 1068 -37.17 5.35 -9.90
N ASP A 1069 -36.50 6.45 -9.61
CA ASP A 1069 -37.12 7.79 -9.57
C ASP A 1069 -37.11 8.47 -10.95
N CYS A 1070 -36.45 7.87 -11.95
CA CYS A 1070 -36.42 8.35 -13.33
C CYS A 1070 -36.91 7.30 -14.32
N ILE A 1071 -36.17 6.20 -14.53
CA ILE A 1071 -36.53 5.23 -15.57
C ILE A 1071 -37.86 4.52 -15.24
N ASP A 1072 -37.99 3.90 -14.07
CA ASP A 1072 -39.20 3.19 -13.67
C ASP A 1072 -40.41 4.13 -13.46
N TYR A 1073 -40.13 5.35 -12.99
CA TYR A 1073 -41.15 6.38 -12.82
C TYR A 1073 -41.79 6.77 -14.17
N TYR A 1074 -40.99 7.13 -15.18
CA TYR A 1074 -41.50 7.67 -16.44
C TYR A 1074 -41.86 6.63 -17.50
N PHE A 1075 -41.31 5.41 -17.43
CA PHE A 1075 -41.53 4.37 -18.43
C PHE A 1075 -42.35 3.21 -17.83
N ASP A 1076 -43.21 2.60 -18.65
CA ASP A 1076 -43.83 1.34 -18.26
C ASP A 1076 -42.77 0.22 -18.25
N ARG A 1077 -42.82 -0.67 -17.26
CA ARG A 1077 -41.84 -1.78 -17.14
C ARG A 1077 -41.89 -2.75 -18.31
N SER A 1078 -42.97 -2.77 -19.10
CA SER A 1078 -43.03 -3.54 -20.35
C SER A 1078 -42.27 -2.88 -21.51
N ASP A 1079 -41.87 -1.62 -21.36
CA ASP A 1079 -41.20 -0.83 -22.40
C ASP A 1079 -39.69 -0.69 -22.20
N PHE A 1080 -39.16 -1.17 -21.07
CA PHE A 1080 -37.73 -1.22 -20.84
C PHE A 1080 -37.29 -2.48 -20.10
N GLN A 1081 -36.02 -2.82 -20.24
CA GLN A 1081 -35.36 -3.85 -19.44
C GLN A 1081 -33.90 -3.50 -19.24
N TYR A 1082 -33.48 -3.50 -17.97
CA TYR A 1082 -32.09 -3.23 -17.63
C TYR A 1082 -31.17 -4.38 -18.08
N GLN A 1083 -30.05 -4.05 -18.69
CA GLN A 1083 -29.08 -5.01 -19.22
C GLN A 1083 -27.92 -5.18 -18.25
N GLU A 1084 -27.18 -4.09 -18.00
CA GLU A 1084 -26.01 -4.07 -17.13
C GLU A 1084 -25.85 -2.72 -16.44
N MET A 1085 -25.33 -2.77 -15.22
CA MET A 1085 -24.79 -1.62 -14.51
C MET A 1085 -23.29 -1.83 -14.25
N ASP A 1086 -22.46 -0.84 -14.52
CA ASP A 1086 -21.06 -0.78 -14.08
C ASP A 1086 -20.75 0.56 -13.42
N THR A 1087 -20.86 0.58 -12.08
CA THR A 1087 -20.52 1.70 -11.18
C THR A 1087 -21.36 2.96 -11.38
N ASP A 1088 -21.09 3.70 -12.45
CA ASP A 1088 -21.68 4.97 -12.84
C ASP A 1088 -22.42 4.91 -14.18
N SER A 1089 -22.42 3.72 -14.82
CA SER A 1089 -23.13 3.47 -16.07
C SER A 1089 -24.29 2.51 -15.92
N GLY A 1090 -25.34 2.72 -16.72
CA GLY A 1090 -26.54 1.88 -16.79
C GLY A 1090 -27.01 1.69 -18.23
N TYR A 1091 -27.11 0.44 -18.68
CA TYR A 1091 -27.51 0.06 -20.04
C TYR A 1091 -28.92 -0.51 -20.04
N ILE A 1092 -29.75 0.02 -20.94
CA ILE A 1092 -31.19 -0.24 -20.95
C ILE A 1092 -31.62 -0.60 -22.38
N ALA A 1093 -32.33 -1.72 -22.52
CA ALA A 1093 -33.03 -2.07 -23.74
C ALA A 1093 -34.46 -1.51 -23.69
N PHE A 1094 -34.96 -0.97 -24.80
CA PHE A 1094 -36.27 -0.35 -24.93
C PHE A 1094 -37.09 -0.99 -26.05
N SER A 1095 -38.40 -0.97 -25.90
CA SER A 1095 -39.39 -1.39 -26.92
C SER A 1095 -39.67 -0.34 -28.00
N CYS A 1096 -39.14 0.87 -27.85
CA CYS A 1096 -39.30 2.02 -28.77
C CYS A 1096 -37.97 2.40 -29.43
N GLU A 1097 -38.00 2.99 -30.62
CA GLU A 1097 -36.80 3.54 -31.27
C GLU A 1097 -36.36 4.86 -30.63
N ASN A 1098 -37.35 5.69 -30.24
CA ASN A 1098 -37.11 6.94 -29.52
C ASN A 1098 -37.83 6.93 -28.15
N PRO A 1099 -37.29 6.24 -27.13
CA PRO A 1099 -37.99 5.99 -25.89
C PRO A 1099 -38.56 7.25 -25.21
N PHE A 1100 -37.76 8.32 -25.11
CA PHE A 1100 -38.18 9.58 -24.48
C PHE A 1100 -39.25 10.35 -25.25
N LYS A 1101 -39.49 10.01 -26.52
CA LYS A 1101 -40.57 10.59 -27.33
C LYS A 1101 -41.80 9.68 -27.34
N GLU A 1102 -41.59 8.37 -27.42
CA GLU A 1102 -42.64 7.40 -27.75
C GLU A 1102 -43.16 6.61 -26.54
N CYS A 1103 -42.31 6.35 -25.54
CA CYS A 1103 -42.54 5.37 -24.47
C CYS A 1103 -42.74 6.01 -23.07
N ILE A 1104 -42.74 7.34 -22.95
CA ILE A 1104 -43.07 8.02 -21.67
C ILE A 1104 -44.56 7.86 -21.40
N LYS A 1105 -44.92 7.47 -20.16
CA LYS A 1105 -46.32 7.38 -19.70
C LYS A 1105 -47.07 8.67 -20.01
N SER A 1106 -48.21 8.57 -20.69
CA SER A 1106 -48.96 9.72 -21.20
C SER A 1106 -49.28 10.77 -20.13
N GLU A 1107 -49.68 10.30 -18.95
CA GLU A 1107 -50.06 11.08 -17.77
C GLU A 1107 -48.87 11.78 -17.10
N LEU A 1108 -47.63 11.33 -17.34
CA LEU A 1108 -46.41 11.93 -16.80
C LEU A 1108 -45.66 12.78 -17.81
N ARG A 1109 -46.15 12.95 -19.04
CA ARG A 1109 -45.42 13.67 -20.10
C ARG A 1109 -45.10 15.11 -19.71
N ASN A 1110 -46.08 15.86 -19.18
CA ASN A 1110 -45.86 17.24 -18.74
C ASN A 1110 -44.84 17.30 -17.60
N HIS A 1111 -44.98 16.41 -16.61
CA HIS A 1111 -44.02 16.31 -15.50
C HIS A 1111 -42.61 15.97 -16.00
N PHE A 1112 -42.48 15.07 -16.97
CA PHE A 1112 -41.21 14.74 -17.59
C PHE A 1112 -40.58 15.96 -18.26
N ASP A 1113 -41.34 16.69 -19.07
CA ASP A 1113 -40.83 17.86 -19.78
C ASP A 1113 -40.37 18.98 -18.82
N GLU A 1114 -41.03 19.13 -17.67
CA GLU A 1114 -40.65 20.07 -16.60
C GLU A 1114 -39.39 19.63 -15.82
N HIS A 1115 -39.22 18.32 -15.57
CA HIS A 1115 -38.20 17.79 -14.66
C HIS A 1115 -37.05 17.02 -15.32
N LYS A 1116 -37.07 16.75 -16.64
CA LYS A 1116 -36.04 15.94 -17.33
C LYS A 1116 -34.62 16.45 -17.13
N TYR A 1117 -34.44 17.76 -16.93
CA TYR A 1117 -33.12 18.38 -16.76
C TYR A 1117 -32.50 18.20 -15.37
N GLU A 1118 -33.23 17.60 -14.43
CA GLU A 1118 -32.67 17.10 -13.16
C GLU A 1118 -31.84 15.81 -13.36
N TRP A 1119 -32.07 15.14 -14.49
CA TRP A 1119 -31.47 13.86 -14.85
C TRP A 1119 -30.51 14.00 -16.02
N PHE A 1120 -30.88 14.75 -17.05
CA PHE A 1120 -30.16 14.83 -18.32
C PHE A 1120 -29.68 16.25 -18.62
N PRO A 1121 -28.61 16.41 -19.43
CA PRO A 1121 -28.19 17.72 -19.89
C PRO A 1121 -29.29 18.48 -20.64
N ARG A 1122 -29.40 19.79 -20.41
CA ARG A 1122 -30.30 20.66 -21.18
C ARG A 1122 -30.00 20.60 -22.66
N ASP A 1123 -31.04 20.46 -23.49
CA ASP A 1123 -30.92 20.23 -24.93
C ASP A 1123 -31.49 21.36 -25.81
N TYR A 1124 -32.09 22.40 -25.20
CA TYR A 1124 -32.66 23.55 -25.93
C TYR A 1124 -31.61 24.51 -26.53
N ASN A 1125 -30.36 24.46 -26.06
CA ASN A 1125 -29.24 25.25 -26.59
C ASN A 1125 -27.92 24.45 -26.47
N ALA A 1126 -27.12 24.44 -27.53
CA ALA A 1126 -25.81 23.80 -27.59
C ALA A 1126 -24.82 24.29 -26.50
N GLU A 1127 -24.84 25.58 -26.13
CA GLU A 1127 -23.96 26.12 -25.07
C GLU A 1127 -24.34 25.57 -23.69
N VAL A 1128 -25.63 25.56 -23.38
CA VAL A 1128 -26.15 25.02 -22.13
C VAL A 1128 -25.94 23.51 -22.06
N ALA A 1129 -26.13 22.79 -23.18
CA ALA A 1129 -25.84 21.37 -23.29
C ALA A 1129 -24.36 21.07 -23.01
N LYS A 1130 -23.43 21.87 -23.54
CA LYS A 1130 -21.99 21.75 -23.26
C LYS A 1130 -21.68 21.97 -21.78
N PHE A 1131 -22.28 22.97 -21.15
CA PHE A 1131 -22.12 23.24 -19.72
C PHE A 1131 -22.60 22.05 -18.87
N ASP A 1132 -23.80 21.53 -19.16
CA ASP A 1132 -24.43 20.45 -18.39
C ASP A 1132 -23.79 19.10 -18.60
N ARG A 1133 -23.20 18.82 -19.77
CA ARG A 1133 -22.36 17.64 -19.99
C ARG A 1133 -21.18 17.56 -19.02
N ARG A 1134 -20.81 18.68 -18.38
CA ARG A 1134 -19.79 18.74 -17.32
C ARG A 1134 -20.37 18.92 -15.92
N THR A 1135 -21.67 19.09 -15.76
CA THR A 1135 -22.35 19.16 -14.45
C THR A 1135 -22.31 17.78 -13.77
N PRO A 1136 -21.75 17.67 -12.55
CA PRO A 1136 -21.65 16.38 -11.87
C PRO A 1136 -23.01 15.77 -11.52
N GLY A 1137 -23.17 14.47 -11.80
CA GLY A 1137 -24.35 13.68 -11.46
C GLY A 1137 -25.49 13.68 -12.49
N LEU A 1138 -25.39 14.44 -13.57
CA LEU A 1138 -26.27 14.29 -14.73
C LEU A 1138 -25.85 13.07 -15.56
N PHE A 1139 -26.84 12.38 -16.11
CA PHE A 1139 -26.67 11.22 -16.97
C PHE A 1139 -26.57 11.66 -18.42
N LYS A 1140 -25.46 11.33 -19.06
CA LYS A 1140 -25.26 11.54 -20.51
C LYS A 1140 -25.38 10.22 -21.24
N GLU A 1141 -25.89 10.26 -22.45
CA GLU A 1141 -25.84 9.11 -23.36
C GLU A 1141 -24.37 8.84 -23.74
N GLU A 1142 -23.88 7.65 -23.38
CA GLU A 1142 -22.54 7.17 -23.76
C GLU A 1142 -22.56 6.14 -24.88
N TRP A 1143 -23.71 5.52 -25.12
CA TRP A 1143 -23.90 4.53 -26.18
C TRP A 1143 -25.35 4.53 -26.65
N ARG A 1144 -25.55 4.38 -27.96
CA ARG A 1144 -26.84 4.09 -28.57
C ARG A 1144 -26.64 3.12 -29.72
N GLY A 1145 -27.23 1.95 -29.60
CA GLY A 1145 -27.06 0.84 -30.55
C GLY A 1145 -28.26 -0.10 -30.57
N ASP A 1146 -28.06 -1.24 -31.22
CA ASP A 1146 -29.13 -2.18 -31.57
C ASP A 1146 -28.91 -3.56 -30.97
N ALA A 1147 -27.71 -3.85 -30.46
CA ALA A 1147 -27.41 -5.10 -29.77
C ALA A 1147 -26.43 -4.92 -28.60
N MET A 1148 -26.59 -5.78 -27.59
CA MET A 1148 -25.73 -5.88 -26.42
C MET A 1148 -25.68 -7.32 -25.88
N VAL A 1149 -24.49 -7.77 -25.49
CA VAL A 1149 -24.27 -9.03 -24.79
C VAL A 1149 -23.45 -8.75 -23.52
N SER A 1150 -23.90 -9.28 -22.38
CA SER A 1150 -23.25 -9.15 -21.08
C SER A 1150 -23.02 -10.53 -20.45
N LEU A 1151 -21.76 -10.90 -20.25
CA LEU A 1151 -21.38 -12.26 -19.85
C LEU A 1151 -21.11 -12.39 -18.35
N SER A 1152 -20.33 -11.45 -17.81
CA SER A 1152 -19.98 -11.33 -16.38
C SER A 1152 -19.57 -9.89 -16.07
N SER A 1153 -19.43 -9.52 -14.80
CA SER A 1153 -19.08 -8.14 -14.41
C SER A 1153 -17.90 -7.57 -15.21
N LYS A 1154 -18.13 -6.45 -15.92
CA LYS A 1154 -17.14 -5.76 -16.77
C LYS A 1154 -16.67 -6.58 -17.99
N ASN A 1155 -17.53 -7.49 -18.48
CA ASN A 1155 -17.32 -8.27 -19.70
C ASN A 1155 -18.59 -8.20 -20.56
N TYR A 1156 -18.64 -7.21 -21.45
CA TYR A 1156 -19.79 -6.95 -22.31
C TYR A 1156 -19.38 -6.33 -23.65
N ILE A 1157 -20.27 -6.41 -24.63
CA ILE A 1157 -20.14 -5.77 -25.93
C ILE A 1157 -21.45 -5.09 -26.31
N CYS A 1158 -21.37 -3.93 -26.94
CA CYS A 1158 -22.48 -3.24 -27.57
C CYS A 1158 -22.11 -2.94 -29.03
N TYR A 1159 -23.04 -3.14 -29.96
CA TYR A 1159 -22.75 -3.01 -31.39
C TYR A 1159 -24.00 -2.63 -32.20
N LEU A 1160 -23.76 -2.19 -33.42
CA LEU A 1160 -24.77 -2.12 -34.48
C LEU A 1160 -24.54 -3.30 -35.44
N PRO A 1161 -25.52 -4.20 -35.62
CA PRO A 1161 -25.38 -5.33 -36.55
C PRO A 1161 -25.06 -4.89 -37.98
N ASP A 1162 -25.61 -3.75 -38.41
CA ASP A 1162 -25.47 -3.24 -39.77
C ASP A 1162 -24.25 -2.30 -39.97
N GLU A 1163 -23.48 -2.00 -38.91
CA GLU A 1163 -22.30 -1.13 -38.96
C GLU A 1163 -21.10 -1.80 -38.24
N GLU A 1164 -20.31 -2.61 -38.97
CA GLU A 1164 -19.18 -3.38 -38.41
C GLU A 1164 -18.18 -2.54 -37.57
N ASN A 1165 -18.01 -1.26 -37.92
CA ASN A 1165 -17.06 -0.37 -37.24
C ASN A 1165 -17.59 0.26 -35.95
N LYS A 1166 -18.89 0.14 -35.63
CA LYS A 1166 -19.48 0.77 -34.45
C LYS A 1166 -19.71 -0.26 -33.35
N VAL A 1167 -18.65 -0.49 -32.57
CA VAL A 1167 -18.61 -1.45 -31.46
C VAL A 1167 -18.00 -0.81 -30.21
N LYS A 1168 -18.60 -1.10 -29.05
CA LYS A 1168 -18.03 -0.83 -27.72
C LYS A 1168 -17.81 -2.15 -27.00
N VAL A 1169 -16.57 -2.48 -26.67
CA VAL A 1169 -16.22 -3.75 -26.00
C VAL A 1169 -15.51 -3.51 -24.67
N SER A 1170 -15.95 -4.22 -23.64
CA SER A 1170 -15.34 -4.29 -22.32
C SER A 1170 -15.02 -5.74 -22.00
N ALA A 1171 -13.75 -6.06 -21.73
CA ALA A 1171 -13.30 -7.43 -21.45
C ALA A 1171 -12.19 -7.40 -20.39
N LYS A 1172 -12.58 -7.44 -19.11
CA LYS A 1172 -11.64 -7.31 -18.00
C LYS A 1172 -10.66 -8.48 -17.94
N GLY A 1173 -9.38 -8.13 -18.04
CA GLY A 1173 -8.27 -9.08 -17.88
C GLY A 1173 -7.83 -9.77 -19.17
N VAL A 1174 -8.45 -9.42 -20.30
CA VAL A 1174 -8.03 -9.80 -21.66
C VAL A 1174 -7.47 -8.57 -22.35
N GLN A 1175 -6.40 -8.72 -23.13
CA GLN A 1175 -5.82 -7.60 -23.85
C GLN A 1175 -6.64 -7.22 -25.09
N GLN A 1176 -6.93 -5.93 -25.21
CA GLN A 1176 -7.70 -5.33 -26.30
C GLN A 1176 -6.83 -4.42 -27.18
N GLY A 1177 -7.32 -4.14 -28.40
CA GLY A 1177 -6.75 -3.16 -29.33
C GLY A 1177 -5.47 -3.64 -30.04
N ARG A 1178 -5.16 -2.96 -31.16
CA ARG A 1178 -4.05 -3.31 -32.08
C ARG A 1178 -4.15 -4.75 -32.61
N GLY A 1179 -5.34 -5.17 -33.03
CA GLY A 1179 -5.57 -6.52 -33.57
C GLY A 1179 -5.55 -7.67 -32.56
N ARG A 1180 -5.37 -7.39 -31.26
CA ARG A 1180 -5.30 -8.46 -30.23
C ARG A 1180 -6.68 -9.01 -29.88
N ASN A 1181 -6.78 -10.34 -29.89
CA ASN A 1181 -7.99 -11.10 -29.54
C ASN A 1181 -9.23 -10.70 -30.35
N VAL A 1182 -9.07 -10.16 -31.57
CA VAL A 1182 -10.20 -9.73 -32.41
C VAL A 1182 -11.03 -10.89 -32.93
N ASP A 1183 -10.47 -12.10 -32.92
CA ASP A 1183 -11.11 -13.37 -33.23
C ASP A 1183 -12.16 -13.79 -32.17
N VAL A 1184 -11.99 -13.34 -30.92
CA VAL A 1184 -12.92 -13.67 -29.81
C VAL A 1184 -13.63 -12.45 -29.23
N LEU A 1185 -13.05 -11.25 -29.30
CA LEU A 1185 -13.60 -10.01 -28.76
C LEU A 1185 -14.40 -9.24 -29.82
N ASN A 1186 -15.33 -9.94 -30.46
CA ASN A 1186 -16.24 -9.42 -31.49
C ASN A 1186 -17.70 -9.85 -31.17
N PRO A 1187 -18.72 -9.30 -31.86
CA PRO A 1187 -20.11 -9.65 -31.61
C PRO A 1187 -20.37 -11.16 -31.62
N ASP A 1188 -19.85 -11.87 -32.62
CA ASP A 1188 -20.01 -13.31 -32.81
C ASP A 1188 -19.45 -14.12 -31.63
N GLY A 1189 -18.26 -13.76 -31.13
CA GLY A 1189 -17.63 -14.40 -29.98
C GLY A 1189 -18.44 -14.23 -28.69
N PHE A 1190 -19.01 -13.06 -28.47
CA PHE A 1190 -19.89 -12.81 -27.31
C PHE A 1190 -21.24 -13.52 -27.44
N GLU A 1191 -21.91 -13.44 -28.60
CA GLU A 1191 -23.18 -14.13 -28.86
C GLU A 1191 -23.02 -15.66 -28.70
N THR A 1192 -21.96 -16.24 -29.28
CA THR A 1192 -21.64 -17.67 -29.22
C THR A 1192 -21.47 -18.16 -27.78
N VAL A 1193 -20.84 -17.36 -26.90
CA VAL A 1193 -20.69 -17.74 -25.48
C VAL A 1193 -22.03 -17.88 -24.78
N VAL A 1194 -23.00 -17.00 -25.08
CA VAL A 1194 -24.36 -17.10 -24.51
C VAL A 1194 -25.12 -18.25 -25.14
N ARG A 1195 -25.15 -18.33 -26.47
CA ARG A 1195 -25.91 -19.33 -27.24
C ARG A 1195 -25.44 -20.76 -26.96
N ASP A 1196 -24.14 -20.99 -27.05
CA ASP A 1196 -23.56 -22.34 -27.01
C ASP A 1196 -23.04 -22.70 -25.60
N ARG A 1197 -23.14 -21.77 -24.65
CA ARG A 1197 -22.79 -21.95 -23.22
C ARG A 1197 -21.35 -22.41 -23.03
N ILE A 1198 -20.44 -21.83 -23.80
CA ILE A 1198 -19.02 -22.23 -23.84
C ILE A 1198 -18.08 -21.24 -23.15
N THR A 1199 -16.81 -21.59 -23.10
CA THR A 1199 -15.72 -20.71 -22.71
C THR A 1199 -14.79 -20.51 -23.90
N LEU A 1200 -14.56 -19.27 -24.30
CA LEU A 1200 -13.58 -18.92 -25.32
C LEU A 1200 -12.23 -18.59 -24.69
N ARG A 1201 -11.16 -18.99 -25.36
CA ARG A 1201 -9.78 -18.70 -24.96
C ARG A 1201 -9.26 -17.51 -25.74
N GLY A 1202 -8.35 -16.76 -25.13
CA GLY A 1202 -7.60 -15.71 -25.79
C GLY A 1202 -6.18 -15.64 -25.27
N THR A 1203 -5.37 -14.79 -25.88
CA THR A 1203 -3.95 -14.67 -25.62
C THR A 1203 -3.62 -13.30 -25.05
N ASN A 1204 -2.95 -13.28 -23.90
CA ASN A 1204 -2.30 -12.09 -23.37
C ASN A 1204 -0.79 -12.19 -23.60
N LYS A 1205 -0.20 -11.15 -24.18
CA LYS A 1205 1.25 -11.02 -24.34
C LYS A 1205 1.74 -9.80 -23.59
N GLY A 1206 2.80 -9.94 -22.82
CA GLY A 1206 3.33 -8.82 -22.04
C GLY A 1206 4.65 -9.18 -21.41
N PHE A 1207 5.13 -8.31 -20.54
CA PHE A 1207 6.29 -8.60 -19.72
C PHE A 1207 5.93 -8.58 -18.23
N ARG A 1208 6.66 -9.35 -17.42
CA ARG A 1208 6.51 -9.40 -15.96
C ARG A 1208 7.82 -9.78 -15.30
N LEU A 1209 7.98 -9.45 -14.03
CA LEU A 1209 9.08 -10.00 -13.22
C LEU A 1209 8.82 -11.49 -12.98
N SER A 1210 9.76 -12.34 -13.39
CA SER A 1210 9.76 -13.76 -13.04
C SER A 1210 10.32 -13.93 -11.63
N LYS A 1211 9.66 -14.75 -10.81
CA LYS A 1211 10.20 -15.11 -9.48
C LYS A 1211 11.33 -16.13 -9.57
N GLU A 1212 11.37 -16.91 -10.66
CA GLU A 1212 12.33 -17.99 -10.85
C GLU A 1212 13.66 -17.45 -11.38
N THR A 1213 13.60 -16.69 -12.48
CA THR A 1213 14.81 -16.09 -13.09
C THR A 1213 15.20 -14.78 -12.43
N LYS A 1214 14.34 -14.20 -11.58
CA LYS A 1214 14.52 -12.87 -10.94
C LYS A 1214 14.72 -11.72 -11.95
N SER A 1215 14.37 -11.95 -13.21
CA SER A 1215 14.51 -11.02 -14.32
C SER A 1215 13.15 -10.68 -14.93
N ILE A 1216 13.09 -9.58 -15.68
CA ILE A 1216 11.92 -9.28 -16.51
C ILE A 1216 11.89 -10.25 -17.68
N ILE A 1217 10.73 -10.86 -17.88
CA ILE A 1217 10.48 -11.82 -18.96
C ILE A 1217 9.30 -11.39 -19.80
N THR A 1218 9.39 -11.56 -21.13
CA THR A 1218 8.23 -11.50 -22.01
C THR A 1218 7.52 -12.84 -21.99
N TYR A 1219 6.21 -12.82 -21.76
CA TYR A 1219 5.34 -14.00 -21.71
C TYR A 1219 4.24 -13.92 -22.77
N THR A 1220 3.84 -15.10 -23.24
CA THR A 1220 2.59 -15.34 -23.94
C THR A 1220 1.75 -16.28 -23.07
N GLN A 1221 0.54 -15.87 -22.71
CA GLN A 1221 -0.36 -16.66 -21.87
C GLN A 1221 -1.69 -16.86 -22.58
N THR A 1222 -2.06 -18.12 -22.78
CA THR A 1222 -3.42 -18.50 -23.15
C THR A 1222 -4.27 -18.52 -21.90
N LYS A 1223 -5.43 -17.87 -21.93
CA LYS A 1223 -6.33 -17.82 -20.78
C LYS A 1223 -7.77 -17.78 -21.24
N THR A 1224 -8.68 -18.02 -20.31
CA THR A 1224 -10.11 -17.74 -20.53
C THR A 1224 -10.28 -16.26 -20.88
N ALA A 1225 -10.81 -16.01 -22.07
CA ALA A 1225 -11.14 -14.67 -22.56
C ALA A 1225 -12.58 -14.32 -22.21
N LEU A 1226 -13.52 -15.10 -22.74
CA LEU A 1226 -14.95 -14.97 -22.48
C LEU A 1226 -15.47 -16.26 -21.85
N ASN A 1227 -16.38 -16.14 -20.90
CA ASN A 1227 -16.92 -17.28 -20.16
C ASN A 1227 -18.40 -17.05 -19.87
N TYR A 1228 -19.18 -18.11 -20.03
CA TYR A 1228 -20.60 -18.15 -19.72
C TYR A 1228 -20.93 -18.06 -18.22
N TYR A 1229 -19.98 -18.31 -17.30
CA TYR A 1229 -20.24 -18.30 -15.86
C TYR A 1229 -20.52 -16.91 -15.27
N TYR A 1230 -21.60 -16.80 -14.50
CA TYR A 1230 -21.93 -15.62 -13.71
C TYR A 1230 -22.65 -16.03 -12.42
N ASP A 1231 -22.29 -15.41 -11.29
CA ASP A 1231 -22.70 -15.88 -9.96
C ASP A 1231 -23.11 -14.76 -8.99
N LYS A 1232 -23.26 -13.52 -9.47
CA LYS A 1232 -23.76 -12.42 -8.62
C LYS A 1232 -25.29 -12.30 -8.60
N ARG A 1233 -25.96 -13.08 -9.45
CA ARG A 1233 -27.41 -13.27 -9.60
C ARG A 1233 -27.62 -14.69 -10.11
N GLN A 1234 -28.79 -15.27 -9.90
CA GLN A 1234 -29.12 -16.57 -10.47
C GLN A 1234 -29.44 -16.36 -11.95
N VAL A 1235 -28.75 -17.09 -12.82
CA VAL A 1235 -29.06 -17.10 -14.26
C VAL A 1235 -30.11 -18.19 -14.49
N LEU A 1236 -31.19 -17.84 -15.17
CA LEU A 1236 -32.29 -18.77 -15.47
C LEU A 1236 -31.89 -19.74 -16.59
N ASP A 1237 -32.71 -20.78 -16.80
CA ASP A 1237 -32.44 -21.88 -17.75
C ASP A 1237 -32.31 -21.42 -19.21
N ASP A 1238 -32.93 -20.28 -19.55
CA ASP A 1238 -32.78 -19.62 -20.85
C ASP A 1238 -31.35 -19.08 -21.09
N GLY A 1239 -30.56 -18.95 -20.02
CA GLY A 1239 -29.20 -18.44 -20.04
C GLY A 1239 -29.07 -16.93 -20.22
N ILE A 1240 -30.20 -16.22 -20.29
CA ILE A 1240 -30.29 -14.80 -20.64
C ILE A 1240 -30.79 -13.98 -19.44
N LEU A 1241 -31.92 -14.38 -18.84
CA LEU A 1241 -32.54 -13.68 -17.73
C LEU A 1241 -31.81 -13.96 -16.41
N THR A 1242 -31.82 -12.98 -15.51
CA THR A 1242 -31.22 -13.15 -14.18
C THR A 1242 -32.11 -12.62 -13.05
N ILE A 1243 -32.17 -13.34 -11.94
CA ILE A 1243 -32.89 -12.94 -10.73
C ILE A 1243 -31.93 -12.74 -9.55
N ALA A 1244 -32.33 -11.92 -8.58
CA ALA A 1244 -31.51 -11.65 -7.41
C ALA A 1244 -31.19 -12.93 -6.61
N LEU A 1245 -30.05 -12.95 -5.93
CA LEU A 1245 -29.73 -14.03 -5.00
C LEU A 1245 -30.53 -13.87 -3.70
N ASN A 1246 -30.89 -14.98 -3.06
CA ASN A 1246 -31.58 -14.99 -1.77
C ASN A 1246 -30.62 -14.96 -0.57
N ILE A 1247 -29.57 -14.13 -0.62
CA ILE A 1247 -28.51 -14.05 0.42
C ILE A 1247 -28.07 -12.63 0.78
#